data_AF-A0A372G649-F1
#
_entry.id   AF-A0A372G649-F1
#
_cell.length_a   1.000
_cell.length_b   1.000
_cell.length_c   1.000
_cell.angle_alpha   90.00
_cell.angle_beta   90.00
_cell.angle_gamma   90.00
#
_symmetry.space_group_name_H-M   'P 1'
#
loop_
_entity.id
_entity.type
_entity.pdbx_description
1 polymer ?
#
loop_
_entity_poly.entity_id
_entity_poly.type
_entity_poly.pdbx_seq_one_letter_code
_entity_poly.pdbx_strand_id
1 'polypeptide(L)'
;MRRAGGVMGADADRPPVGPPAAPLITCATCAGAGAVTEVCGCTGGGNRLLVGWRDEVGRAYRDCRLCGGAGSVAHDCVDCGRTGRWRAQLVLTVADLDTGAVASANVVPGSVEPTVADRGGWCLDLTALLREQRAVVEADGEVGADGGVGADGEVGAAEPPDGDPLRERNRPWEAASLVVPLHRRWRPGLPQQRLRELEAQAIARHVHRPWWLLLIRSAAPPAEQPDARLARLCELADLLRLDLVVEARRHRRGAPTWHVRYEVPGSQLPAQTPAHWPDLRTAVAATTVADALFGLGERGSAAPAYTMVPGGGERTVRHDVDLARLGGLVLADLGGAPGAQAVWRDGRWWHLRLAVDGSTVVLTERDTGQVARRPIDLLRRVAEPPAPSWQGVPVPHEPCPDCVPGGGLVSCYCRVDGGPAEPGCRICGGAGFAPVTGGCPGCRGSRRRHAALTVTVTDLVDRAEHELWLPGDGPDVPSGHRLDGPYRLADQATRFGVRPEHLTDADGGRTLDAALRDGLVLVGGPDPERRFVSSAAAGRPGARLIVVARRPDVPPLADLVRLARALSLTLRVGVCDERPDGMALRWSVSLVRCGTARARPMQLTVEAAIDFCLRFLDNAVRDAVPDDPAVPIPVPQAPARARPPDPVPGILALAEHHAGTEVSVEFGRDGCRVDLLVPEGWRLIARAASFGDALRGLGLVS
;
A
#
# COMPACT_ATOMS: atom_id res chain seq x y z
N MET A 1 -42.24 -64.50 -33.23
CA MET A 1 -42.36 -64.56 -31.75
C MET A 1 -41.00 -64.29 -31.14
N ARG A 2 -40.98 -63.50 -30.06
CA ARG A 2 -39.87 -62.64 -29.61
C ARG A 2 -38.66 -63.40 -29.02
N ARG A 3 -37.46 -62.91 -29.31
CA ARG A 3 -36.30 -62.94 -28.39
C ARG A 3 -35.86 -61.49 -28.18
N ALA A 4 -35.81 -61.05 -26.94
CA ALA A 4 -35.14 -59.81 -26.52
C ALA A 4 -34.38 -60.13 -25.23
N GLY A 5 -33.05 -60.07 -25.32
CA GLY A 5 -32.13 -60.14 -24.19
C GLY A 5 -31.98 -58.76 -23.57
N GLY A 6 -31.96 -58.72 -22.23
CA GLY A 6 -31.71 -57.52 -21.46
C GLY A 6 -30.23 -57.16 -21.46
N VAL A 7 -29.94 -55.87 -21.62
CA VAL A 7 -28.66 -55.25 -21.28
C VAL A 7 -28.93 -54.29 -20.13
N MET A 8 -28.34 -54.58 -18.97
CA MET A 8 -28.26 -53.67 -17.84
C MET A 8 -27.31 -52.52 -18.21
N GLY A 9 -27.85 -51.30 -18.26
CA GLY A 9 -27.05 -50.08 -18.30
C GLY A 9 -26.65 -49.69 -16.88
N ALA A 10 -25.37 -49.85 -16.56
CA ALA A 10 -24.73 -49.24 -15.40
C ALA A 10 -23.78 -48.17 -15.93
N ASP A 11 -24.20 -46.90 -15.87
CA ASP A 11 -23.28 -45.76 -15.90
C ASP A 11 -23.96 -44.55 -15.24
N ALA A 12 -24.04 -44.60 -13.92
CA ALA A 12 -24.55 -43.52 -13.08
C ALA A 12 -23.79 -43.52 -11.74
N ASP A 13 -22.45 -43.53 -11.80
CA ASP A 13 -21.63 -43.28 -10.60
C ASP A 13 -20.21 -42.80 -10.97
N ARG A 14 -20.14 -41.72 -11.78
CA ARG A 14 -18.87 -40.99 -11.96
C ARG A 14 -18.86 -39.82 -10.98
N PRO A 15 -18.07 -39.87 -9.89
CA PRO A 15 -17.94 -38.73 -9.00
C PRO A 15 -17.41 -37.53 -9.80
N PRO A 16 -17.79 -36.28 -9.45
CA PRO A 16 -17.24 -35.10 -10.08
C PRO A 16 -15.72 -35.17 -9.97
N VAL A 17 -15.04 -35.19 -11.12
CA VAL A 17 -13.58 -35.21 -11.20
C VAL A 17 -13.11 -33.90 -10.60
N GLY A 18 -12.68 -33.94 -9.34
CA GLY A 18 -11.99 -32.83 -8.71
C GLY A 18 -10.75 -32.45 -9.52
N PRO A 19 -10.22 -31.22 -9.34
CA PRO A 19 -9.02 -30.80 -10.03
C PRO A 19 -7.90 -31.85 -9.83
N PRO A 20 -7.09 -32.15 -10.86
CA PRO A 20 -6.02 -33.13 -10.75
C PRO A 20 -5.11 -32.77 -9.57
N ALA A 21 -4.79 -33.76 -8.74
CA ALA A 21 -3.96 -33.55 -7.56
C ALA A 21 -2.61 -32.93 -7.98
N ALA A 22 -2.30 -31.77 -7.40
CA ALA A 22 -1.05 -31.09 -7.70
C ALA A 22 0.14 -31.97 -7.28
N PRO A 23 1.14 -32.18 -8.16
CA PRO A 23 2.26 -33.04 -7.83
C PRO A 23 3.07 -32.43 -6.68
N LEU A 24 3.42 -33.28 -5.72
CA LEU A 24 4.37 -32.95 -4.67
C LEU A 24 5.78 -33.21 -5.19
N ILE A 25 6.66 -32.23 -5.03
CA ILE A 25 8.08 -32.39 -5.37
C ILE A 25 8.93 -32.19 -4.12
N THR A 26 10.04 -32.90 -4.04
CA THR A 26 11.03 -32.68 -2.97
C THR A 26 11.59 -31.26 -3.08
N CYS A 27 11.62 -30.54 -1.97
CA CYS A 27 12.21 -29.21 -1.90
C CYS A 27 13.68 -29.30 -2.31
N ALA A 28 14.05 -28.64 -3.41
CA ALA A 28 15.41 -28.66 -3.92
C ALA A 28 16.39 -27.90 -3.00
N THR A 29 15.88 -26.91 -2.26
CA THR A 29 16.68 -26.07 -1.35
C THR A 29 17.18 -26.87 -0.14
N CYS A 30 16.32 -27.66 0.51
CA CYS A 30 16.70 -28.51 1.66
C CYS A 30 16.89 -29.99 1.33
N ALA A 31 16.76 -30.39 0.06
CA ALA A 31 16.75 -31.79 -0.37
C ALA A 31 15.77 -32.67 0.44
N GLY A 32 14.66 -32.10 0.91
CA GLY A 32 13.65 -32.80 1.73
C GLY A 32 13.88 -32.77 3.24
N ALA A 33 14.97 -32.19 3.73
CA ALA A 33 15.29 -32.17 5.16
C ALA A 33 14.43 -31.20 6.00
N GLY A 34 13.71 -30.26 5.37
CA GLY A 34 12.93 -29.23 6.07
C GLY A 34 13.76 -28.10 6.68
N ALA A 35 15.07 -28.25 6.75
CA ALA A 35 16.03 -27.22 7.16
C ALA A 35 17.18 -27.12 6.18
N VAL A 36 17.78 -25.95 6.06
CA VAL A 36 19.01 -25.72 5.30
C VAL A 36 20.10 -25.19 6.20
N THR A 37 21.32 -25.65 5.96
CA THR A 37 22.51 -25.05 6.54
C THR A 37 23.13 -24.18 5.48
N GLU A 38 23.11 -22.88 5.69
CA GLU A 38 23.72 -21.93 4.77
C GLU A 38 24.95 -21.31 5.40
N VAL A 39 25.86 -20.88 4.54
CA VAL A 39 26.96 -20.03 4.95
C VAL A 39 26.35 -18.73 5.50
N CYS A 40 26.70 -18.40 6.74
CA CYS A 40 26.17 -17.19 7.36
C CYS A 40 26.61 -15.98 6.54
N GLY A 41 25.68 -15.05 6.27
CA GLY A 41 25.96 -13.82 5.55
C GLY A 41 27.10 -12.99 6.16
N CYS A 42 27.47 -13.24 7.43
CA CYS A 42 28.59 -12.58 8.08
C CYS A 42 29.95 -12.89 7.44
N THR A 43 30.09 -14.06 6.82
CA THR A 43 31.32 -14.50 6.15
C THR A 43 31.62 -13.69 4.88
N GLY A 44 30.60 -13.10 4.26
CA GLY A 44 30.74 -12.24 3.07
C GLY A 44 31.30 -10.85 3.39
N GLY A 45 31.33 -10.46 4.67
CA GLY A 45 31.97 -9.23 5.14
C GLY A 45 33.21 -9.46 6.01
N GLY A 46 33.60 -10.73 6.22
CA GLY A 46 34.73 -11.07 7.06
C GLY A 46 34.49 -10.86 8.56
N ASN A 47 35.56 -10.86 9.34
CA ASN A 47 35.50 -10.62 10.80
C ASN A 47 35.48 -9.12 11.17
N ARG A 48 34.84 -8.28 10.34
CA ARG A 48 34.75 -6.83 10.55
C ARG A 48 33.33 -6.42 10.89
N LEU A 49 33.19 -5.40 11.75
CA LEU A 49 31.90 -4.80 12.07
C LEU A 49 31.36 -3.97 10.89
N LEU A 50 32.21 -3.13 10.27
CA LEU A 50 31.84 -2.30 9.12
C LEU A 50 32.27 -2.99 7.83
N VAL A 51 31.33 -3.26 6.92
CA VAL A 51 31.57 -4.07 5.72
C VAL A 51 31.11 -3.35 4.45
N GLY A 52 32.00 -3.22 3.47
CA GLY A 52 31.65 -2.83 2.11
C GLY A 52 31.07 -4.01 1.32
N TRP A 53 30.46 -3.72 0.16
CA TRP A 53 29.93 -4.76 -0.74
C TRP A 53 31.01 -5.63 -1.41
N ARG A 54 32.30 -5.44 -1.12
CA ARG A 54 33.44 -6.13 -1.78
C ARG A 54 34.58 -6.54 -0.83
N ASP A 55 34.36 -6.55 0.49
CA ASP A 55 35.44 -6.79 1.46
C ASP A 55 35.61 -8.28 1.82
N GLU A 56 36.84 -8.63 2.26
CA GLU A 56 37.34 -9.89 2.85
C GLU A 56 36.34 -11.06 2.99
N VAL A 57 36.22 -11.86 1.93
CA VAL A 57 35.38 -13.05 1.90
C VAL A 57 36.05 -14.21 2.65
N GLY A 58 35.29 -14.91 3.51
CA GLY A 58 35.64 -16.28 3.95
C GLY A 58 35.94 -16.48 5.44
N ARG A 59 35.96 -15.43 6.27
CA ARG A 59 36.03 -15.56 7.75
C ARG A 59 34.72 -15.07 8.39
N ALA A 60 34.17 -15.86 9.31
CA ALA A 60 32.97 -15.47 10.04
C ALA A 60 33.22 -14.28 10.97
N TYR A 61 32.19 -13.45 11.17
CA TYR A 61 32.22 -12.41 12.18
C TYR A 61 32.08 -13.04 13.57
N ARG A 62 33.08 -12.85 14.42
CA ARG A 62 33.17 -13.49 15.74
C ARG A 62 31.97 -13.18 16.64
N ASP A 63 31.44 -11.96 16.52
CA ASP A 63 30.32 -11.46 17.33
C ASP A 63 28.99 -11.55 16.55
N CYS A 64 28.91 -12.46 15.56
CA CYS A 64 27.72 -12.59 14.75
C CYS A 64 26.51 -13.04 15.57
N ARG A 65 25.44 -12.23 15.56
CA ARG A 65 24.21 -12.51 16.31
C ARG A 65 23.41 -13.71 15.80
N LEU A 66 23.65 -14.14 14.56
CA LEU A 66 22.97 -15.29 13.95
C LEU A 66 23.74 -16.61 14.17
N CYS A 67 25.05 -16.64 13.88
CA CYS A 67 25.84 -17.87 13.95
C CYS A 67 26.75 -17.99 15.18
N GLY A 68 26.83 -16.97 16.04
CA GLY A 68 27.75 -16.96 17.17
C GLY A 68 29.23 -17.12 16.78
N GLY A 69 29.60 -16.73 15.55
CA GLY A 69 30.95 -16.91 15.00
C GLY A 69 31.22 -18.23 14.28
N ALA A 70 30.24 -19.15 14.20
CA ALA A 70 30.41 -20.45 13.54
C ALA A 70 30.51 -20.36 12.00
N GLY A 71 30.11 -19.24 11.40
CA GLY A 71 30.16 -19.03 9.94
C GLY A 71 29.08 -19.76 9.14
N SER A 72 28.21 -20.52 9.80
CA SER A 72 27.04 -21.15 9.20
C SER A 72 25.84 -21.01 10.14
N VAL A 73 24.64 -20.98 9.58
CA VAL A 73 23.38 -20.97 10.34
C VAL A 73 22.52 -22.08 9.76
N ALA A 74 21.92 -22.87 10.65
CA ALA A 74 20.84 -23.75 10.29
C ALA A 74 19.54 -22.98 10.48
N HIS A 75 18.76 -22.84 9.41
CA HIS A 75 17.42 -22.29 9.49
C HIS A 75 16.42 -23.24 8.88
N ASP A 76 15.20 -23.11 9.36
CA ASP A 76 14.05 -23.71 8.71
C ASP A 76 14.04 -23.33 7.23
N CYS A 77 13.80 -24.31 6.37
CA CYS A 77 13.73 -24.06 4.95
C CYS A 77 12.47 -23.25 4.66
N VAL A 78 12.62 -21.93 4.61
CA VAL A 78 11.56 -20.95 4.33
C VAL A 78 10.83 -21.25 3.03
N ASP A 79 11.55 -21.74 2.01
CA ASP A 79 10.92 -22.11 0.74
C ASP A 79 9.88 -23.22 0.87
N CYS A 80 10.01 -24.15 1.83
CA CYS A 80 9.05 -25.24 2.00
C CYS A 80 8.27 -25.17 3.31
N GLY A 81 8.44 -24.10 4.11
CA GLY A 81 7.82 -23.98 5.42
C GLY A 81 8.11 -25.16 6.34
N ARG A 82 9.35 -25.71 6.32
CA ARG A 82 9.81 -26.91 7.07
C ARG A 82 9.27 -28.26 6.60
N THR A 83 8.44 -28.31 5.57
CA THR A 83 7.79 -29.57 5.14
C THR A 83 8.70 -30.50 4.32
N GLY A 84 9.81 -29.98 3.79
CA GLY A 84 10.69 -30.69 2.87
C GLY A 84 10.08 -30.93 1.48
N ARG A 85 8.85 -30.48 1.22
CA ARG A 85 8.11 -30.73 -0.01
C ARG A 85 7.48 -29.44 -0.53
N TRP A 86 7.26 -29.39 -1.83
CA TRP A 86 6.57 -28.29 -2.49
C TRP A 86 5.38 -28.81 -3.27
N ARG A 87 4.33 -27.99 -3.31
CA ARG A 87 3.19 -28.18 -4.19
C ARG A 87 3.47 -27.49 -5.51
N ALA A 88 3.41 -28.22 -6.62
CA ALA A 88 3.49 -27.64 -7.95
C ALA A 88 2.11 -27.16 -8.41
N GLN A 89 1.58 -26.14 -7.74
CA GLN A 89 0.29 -25.52 -8.05
C GLN A 89 0.39 -24.00 -7.92
N LEU A 90 -0.14 -23.29 -8.91
CA LEU A 90 -0.46 -21.87 -8.81
C LEU A 90 -1.95 -21.67 -9.07
N VAL A 91 -2.54 -20.67 -8.43
CA VAL A 91 -3.93 -20.26 -8.68
C VAL A 91 -3.93 -18.81 -9.11
N LEU A 92 -4.40 -18.54 -10.33
CA LEU A 92 -4.63 -17.19 -10.82
C LEU A 92 -6.11 -16.88 -10.70
N THR A 93 -6.47 -15.82 -10.01
CA THR A 93 -7.86 -15.44 -9.76
C THR A 93 -8.10 -14.03 -10.25
N VAL A 94 -9.15 -13.83 -11.04
CA VAL A 94 -9.73 -12.51 -11.32
C VAL A 94 -11.02 -12.41 -10.53
N ALA A 95 -11.20 -11.31 -9.81
CA ALA A 95 -12.41 -11.05 -9.05
C ALA A 95 -12.87 -9.62 -9.28
N ASP A 96 -14.16 -9.46 -9.55
CA ASP A 96 -14.82 -8.17 -9.64
C ASP A 96 -15.42 -7.78 -8.30
N LEU A 97 -14.97 -6.64 -7.78
CA LEU A 97 -15.41 -6.11 -6.51
C LEU A 97 -16.89 -5.67 -6.54
N ASP A 98 -17.35 -5.14 -7.67
CA ASP A 98 -18.67 -4.50 -7.80
C ASP A 98 -19.78 -5.53 -8.04
N THR A 99 -19.47 -6.71 -8.58
CA THR A 99 -20.43 -7.81 -8.83
C THR A 99 -20.20 -9.06 -7.97
N GLY A 100 -19.00 -9.21 -7.41
CA GLY A 100 -18.58 -10.39 -6.67
C GLY A 100 -18.32 -11.62 -7.55
N ALA A 101 -18.29 -11.45 -8.87
CA ALA A 101 -17.90 -12.51 -9.80
C ALA A 101 -16.40 -12.84 -9.63
N VAL A 102 -16.08 -14.13 -9.66
CA VAL A 102 -14.73 -14.67 -9.46
C VAL A 102 -14.50 -15.82 -10.44
N ALA A 103 -13.42 -15.73 -11.20
CA ALA A 103 -12.92 -16.80 -12.04
C ALA A 103 -11.46 -17.10 -11.69
N SER A 104 -11.15 -18.37 -11.45
CA SER A 104 -9.80 -18.83 -11.13
C SER A 104 -9.30 -19.95 -12.02
N ALA A 105 -8.08 -19.80 -12.54
CA ALA A 105 -7.37 -20.86 -13.23
C ALA A 105 -6.41 -21.60 -12.30
N ASN A 106 -6.41 -22.94 -12.39
CA ASN A 106 -5.46 -23.81 -11.69
C ASN A 106 -4.28 -24.12 -12.62
N VAL A 107 -3.09 -23.61 -12.28
CA VAL A 107 -1.86 -23.84 -13.06
C VAL A 107 -1.05 -24.95 -12.41
N VAL A 108 -1.05 -26.09 -13.07
CA VAL A 108 -0.27 -27.30 -12.75
C VAL A 108 0.58 -27.70 -13.97
N PRO A 109 1.56 -28.62 -13.84
CA PRO A 109 2.37 -29.05 -14.98
C PRO A 109 1.50 -29.49 -16.16
N GLY A 110 1.67 -28.82 -17.30
CA GLY A 110 0.90 -29.07 -18.52
C GLY A 110 -0.42 -28.37 -18.70
N SER A 111 -0.82 -27.53 -17.77
CA SER A 111 -2.00 -26.68 -17.92
C SER A 111 -1.78 -25.52 -18.90
N VAL A 112 -0.53 -25.11 -19.12
CA VAL A 112 -0.16 -23.98 -19.98
C VAL A 112 0.93 -24.43 -20.93
N GLU A 113 0.79 -24.08 -22.21
CA GLU A 113 1.80 -24.38 -23.23
C GLU A 113 3.03 -23.45 -23.06
N PRO A 114 4.25 -23.99 -22.96
CA PRO A 114 5.45 -23.16 -22.82
C PRO A 114 5.78 -22.37 -24.08
N THR A 115 6.21 -21.12 -23.90
CA THR A 115 6.62 -20.19 -24.97
C THR A 115 8.06 -19.73 -24.79
N VAL A 116 8.64 -19.13 -25.83
CA VAL A 116 9.99 -18.54 -25.77
C VAL A 116 9.91 -17.12 -25.22
N ALA A 117 10.69 -16.81 -24.19
CA ALA A 117 10.73 -15.48 -23.59
C ALA A 117 11.54 -14.48 -24.44
N ASP A 118 11.23 -13.18 -24.34
CA ASP A 118 11.91 -12.09 -25.07
C ASP A 118 13.43 -12.04 -24.88
N ARG A 119 13.91 -12.47 -23.70
CA ARG A 119 15.34 -12.52 -23.35
C ARG A 119 15.99 -13.87 -23.66
N GLY A 120 15.29 -14.75 -24.39
CA GLY A 120 15.66 -16.13 -24.64
C GLY A 120 15.33 -17.08 -23.49
N GLY A 121 15.25 -18.38 -23.80
CA GLY A 121 14.79 -19.41 -22.87
C GLY A 121 13.29 -19.65 -22.94
N TRP A 122 12.80 -20.62 -22.16
CA TRP A 122 11.39 -21.03 -22.15
C TRP A 122 10.69 -20.58 -20.87
N CYS A 123 9.40 -20.23 -20.97
CA CYS A 123 8.56 -19.85 -19.84
C CYS A 123 7.12 -20.35 -20.03
N LEU A 124 6.36 -20.39 -18.94
CA LEU A 124 4.89 -20.43 -19.02
C LEU A 124 4.41 -18.98 -19.02
N ASP A 125 3.81 -18.53 -20.12
CA ASP A 125 3.18 -17.21 -20.20
C ASP A 125 1.72 -17.32 -19.72
N LEU A 126 1.43 -16.68 -18.59
CA LEU A 126 0.12 -16.74 -17.94
C LEU A 126 -0.81 -15.61 -18.40
N THR A 127 -0.37 -14.76 -19.32
CA THR A 127 -1.12 -13.57 -19.76
C THR A 127 -2.40 -13.96 -20.48
N ALA A 128 -2.35 -14.95 -21.38
CA ALA A 128 -3.55 -15.42 -22.09
C ALA A 128 -4.59 -16.00 -21.11
N LEU A 129 -4.13 -16.83 -20.17
CA LEU A 129 -4.98 -17.42 -19.14
C LEU A 129 -5.63 -16.36 -18.24
N LEU A 130 -4.90 -15.30 -17.90
CA LEU A 130 -5.46 -14.18 -17.14
C LEU A 130 -6.55 -13.44 -17.94
N ARG A 131 -6.33 -13.20 -19.24
CA ARG A 131 -7.33 -12.58 -20.13
C ARG A 131 -8.58 -13.43 -20.24
N GLU A 132 -8.45 -14.75 -20.33
CA GLU A 132 -9.59 -15.68 -20.32
C GLU A 132 -10.39 -15.59 -19.03
N GLN A 133 -9.73 -15.62 -17.85
CA GLN A 133 -10.44 -15.49 -16.58
C GLN A 133 -11.14 -14.14 -16.46
N ARG A 134 -10.50 -13.08 -16.95
CA ARG A 134 -11.09 -11.74 -16.98
C ARG A 134 -12.33 -11.67 -17.87
N ALA A 135 -12.28 -12.24 -19.07
CA ALA A 135 -13.42 -12.28 -19.98
C ALA A 135 -14.62 -13.04 -19.37
N VAL A 136 -14.37 -14.11 -18.60
CA VAL A 136 -15.44 -14.82 -17.86
C VAL A 136 -16.11 -13.91 -16.83
N VAL A 137 -15.31 -13.17 -16.04
CA VAL A 137 -15.83 -12.26 -15.02
C VAL A 137 -16.60 -11.09 -15.64
N GLU A 138 -16.09 -10.52 -16.74
CA GLU A 138 -16.75 -9.41 -17.45
C GLU A 138 -18.07 -9.86 -18.09
N ALA A 139 -18.12 -11.05 -18.71
CA ALA A 139 -19.35 -11.60 -19.28
C ALA A 139 -20.45 -11.85 -18.24
N ASP A 140 -20.08 -12.31 -17.03
CA ASP A 140 -21.03 -12.50 -15.93
C ASP A 140 -21.56 -11.17 -15.37
N GLY A 141 -20.83 -10.06 -15.55
CA GLY A 141 -21.23 -8.72 -15.09
C GLY A 141 -22.34 -8.08 -15.93
N GLU A 142 -22.37 -8.34 -17.24
CA GLU A 142 -23.35 -7.76 -18.17
C GLU A 142 -24.76 -8.36 -18.01
N VAL A 143 -24.85 -9.64 -17.61
CA VAL A 143 -26.14 -10.36 -17.46
C VAL A 143 -26.88 -9.98 -16.16
N GLY A 144 -26.19 -9.35 -15.20
CA GLY A 144 -26.78 -8.90 -13.93
C GLY A 144 -27.35 -7.47 -13.91
N ALA A 145 -27.19 -6.73 -15.01
CA ALA A 145 -27.62 -5.33 -15.14
C ALA A 145 -28.97 -5.19 -15.88
N ASP A 146 -30.06 -5.70 -15.30
CA ASP A 146 -31.41 -5.36 -15.75
C ASP A 146 -31.77 -3.92 -15.31
N GLY A 147 -32.31 -3.02 -16.14
CA GLY A 147 -32.68 -3.17 -17.54
C GLY A 147 -32.90 -1.81 -18.23
N GLY A 148 -32.48 -1.75 -19.49
CA GLY A 148 -32.70 -0.62 -20.39
C GLY A 148 -32.48 -1.08 -21.82
N VAL A 149 -33.58 -1.19 -22.58
CA VAL A 149 -33.64 -1.65 -23.97
C VAL A 149 -32.75 -0.83 -24.89
N GLY A 150 -31.97 -1.51 -25.72
CA GLY A 150 -31.21 -0.92 -26.82
C GLY A 150 -30.51 -2.00 -27.64
N ALA A 151 -31.26 -2.74 -28.44
CA ALA A 151 -30.72 -3.64 -29.45
C ALA A 151 -30.14 -2.84 -30.64
N ASP A 152 -29.18 -3.48 -31.31
CA ASP A 152 -28.65 -3.20 -32.64
C ASP A 152 -27.35 -2.36 -32.71
N GLY A 153 -26.22 -3.06 -32.78
CA GLY A 153 -24.93 -2.51 -33.17
C GLY A 153 -23.90 -3.62 -33.40
N GLU A 154 -23.51 -3.83 -34.66
CA GLU A 154 -22.59 -4.87 -35.15
C GLU A 154 -21.23 -4.88 -34.41
N VAL A 155 -20.80 -6.08 -34.01
CA VAL A 155 -19.53 -6.36 -33.34
C VAL A 155 -18.39 -6.29 -34.34
N GLY A 156 -17.74 -5.12 -34.43
CA GLY A 156 -16.40 -4.99 -34.99
C GLY A 156 -15.35 -5.45 -33.98
N ALA A 157 -14.46 -6.35 -34.39
CA ALA A 157 -13.32 -6.81 -33.61
C ALA A 157 -12.36 -5.64 -33.30
N ALA A 158 -12.60 -4.96 -32.18
CA ALA A 158 -11.66 -4.03 -31.57
C ALA A 158 -10.94 -4.77 -30.42
N GLU A 159 -9.62 -4.63 -30.34
CA GLU A 159 -8.82 -5.15 -29.23
C GLU A 159 -9.39 -4.68 -27.88
N PRO A 160 -9.51 -5.57 -26.88
CA PRO A 160 -10.14 -5.21 -25.62
C PRO A 160 -9.27 -4.20 -24.84
N PRO A 161 -9.88 -3.19 -24.20
CA PRO A 161 -9.16 -2.20 -23.41
C PRO A 161 -8.51 -2.83 -22.17
N ASP A 162 -7.23 -2.52 -21.96
CA ASP A 162 -6.49 -2.80 -20.73
C ASP A 162 -7.19 -2.15 -19.53
N GLY A 163 -8.11 -2.89 -18.92
CA GLY A 163 -8.79 -2.44 -17.69
C GLY A 163 -7.85 -2.50 -16.49
N ASP A 164 -7.93 -1.46 -15.67
CA ASP A 164 -7.05 -1.16 -14.55
C ASP A 164 -7.58 -1.86 -13.27
N PRO A 165 -6.80 -2.75 -12.64
CA PRO A 165 -7.12 -3.30 -11.34
C PRO A 165 -6.85 -2.29 -10.23
N LEU A 166 -7.52 -2.46 -9.08
CA LEU A 166 -7.41 -1.59 -7.91
C LEU A 166 -5.95 -1.14 -7.62
N ARG A 167 -5.67 0.11 -8.00
CA ARG A 167 -4.38 0.78 -7.82
C ARG A 167 -4.28 1.36 -6.42
N GLU A 168 -3.72 0.57 -5.51
CA GLU A 168 -3.11 1.08 -4.28
C GLU A 168 -1.71 0.46 -4.06
N ARG A 169 -0.70 1.33 -4.19
CA ARG A 169 0.61 1.39 -3.52
C ARG A 169 1.55 0.18 -3.41
N ASN A 170 1.17 -1.03 -3.79
CA ASN A 170 1.99 -2.22 -3.52
C ASN A 170 2.15 -3.19 -4.68
N ARG A 171 2.03 -2.74 -5.93
CA ARG A 171 2.00 -3.69 -7.05
C ARG A 171 2.77 -3.24 -8.30
N PRO A 172 4.00 -3.74 -8.50
CA PRO A 172 4.81 -3.57 -9.72
C PRO A 172 4.45 -4.52 -10.87
N TRP A 173 3.36 -5.29 -10.81
CA TRP A 173 3.19 -6.46 -11.68
C TRP A 173 2.62 -6.17 -13.07
N GLU A 174 2.04 -4.99 -13.32
CA GLU A 174 1.80 -4.55 -14.71
C GLU A 174 3.13 -4.38 -15.49
N ALA A 175 4.24 -4.18 -14.76
CA ALA A 175 5.59 -4.15 -15.31
C ALA A 175 6.40 -5.45 -15.04
N ALA A 176 5.89 -6.40 -14.25
CA ALA A 176 6.52 -7.69 -14.02
C ALA A 176 5.80 -8.74 -14.87
N SER A 177 6.44 -9.16 -15.95
CA SER A 177 5.94 -10.22 -16.84
C SER A 177 5.29 -11.36 -16.06
N LEU A 178 4.02 -11.68 -16.38
CA LEU A 178 3.23 -12.80 -15.83
C LEU A 178 3.77 -14.15 -16.35
N VAL A 179 5.06 -14.36 -16.19
CA VAL A 179 5.80 -15.48 -16.78
C VAL A 179 6.43 -16.31 -15.67
N VAL A 180 6.26 -17.63 -15.78
CA VAL A 180 6.95 -18.60 -14.94
C VAL A 180 8.16 -19.13 -15.74
N PRO A 181 9.39 -18.64 -15.47
CA PRO A 181 10.55 -19.08 -16.23
C PRO A 181 10.82 -20.57 -15.98
N LEU A 182 10.96 -21.32 -17.07
CA LEU A 182 11.29 -22.74 -17.00
C LEU A 182 12.79 -22.95 -16.82
N HIS A 183 13.16 -24.11 -16.30
CA HIS A 183 14.57 -24.47 -16.16
C HIS A 183 15.25 -24.51 -17.53
N ARG A 184 16.49 -24.02 -17.65
CA ARG A 184 17.32 -24.03 -18.88
C ARG A 184 17.48 -25.37 -19.60
N ARG A 185 17.08 -26.48 -18.96
CA ARG A 185 17.12 -27.83 -19.53
C ARG A 185 15.82 -28.19 -20.25
N TRP A 186 14.74 -27.46 -19.99
CA TRP A 186 13.48 -27.64 -20.67
C TRP A 186 13.65 -27.34 -22.15
N ARG A 187 13.17 -28.25 -23.00
CA ARG A 187 13.15 -28.13 -24.46
C ARG A 187 12.07 -29.06 -25.00
N PRO A 188 11.33 -28.71 -26.07
CA PRO A 188 10.14 -29.45 -26.51
C PRO A 188 10.38 -30.94 -26.79
N GLY A 189 11.59 -31.32 -27.22
CA GLY A 189 11.95 -32.71 -27.56
C GLY A 189 12.31 -33.63 -26.39
N LEU A 190 12.09 -33.24 -25.13
CA LEU A 190 12.30 -34.16 -23.99
C LEU A 190 11.11 -35.13 -23.81
N PRO A 191 11.31 -36.30 -23.17
CA PRO A 191 10.21 -37.17 -22.77
C PRO A 191 9.18 -36.41 -21.93
N GLN A 192 7.89 -36.69 -22.14
CA GLN A 192 6.78 -35.95 -21.50
C GLN A 192 6.87 -35.94 -19.97
N GLN A 193 7.26 -37.05 -19.34
CA GLN A 193 7.49 -37.12 -17.90
C GLN A 193 8.54 -36.09 -17.44
N ARG A 194 9.64 -35.95 -18.20
CA ARG A 194 10.71 -35.01 -17.86
C ARG A 194 10.30 -33.55 -18.07
N LEU A 195 9.49 -33.28 -19.08
CA LEU A 195 8.89 -31.94 -19.28
C LEU A 195 8.02 -31.57 -18.08
N ARG A 196 7.11 -32.46 -17.66
CA ARG A 196 6.22 -32.28 -16.51
C ARG A 196 6.98 -32.08 -15.21
N GLU A 197 8.07 -32.81 -14.98
CA GLU A 197 8.94 -32.62 -13.81
C GLU A 197 9.60 -31.24 -13.78
N LEU A 198 10.09 -30.75 -14.92
CA LEU A 198 10.73 -29.44 -15.01
C LEU A 198 9.72 -28.29 -14.89
N GLU A 199 8.52 -28.46 -15.44
CA GLU A 199 7.38 -27.56 -15.23
C GLU A 199 6.98 -27.54 -13.75
N ALA A 200 6.86 -28.71 -13.11
CA ALA A 200 6.54 -28.82 -11.69
C ALA A 200 7.54 -28.06 -10.82
N GLN A 201 8.83 -28.19 -11.11
CA GLN A 201 9.88 -27.45 -10.41
C GLN A 201 9.77 -25.93 -10.61
N ALA A 202 9.41 -25.47 -11.81
CA ALA A 202 9.26 -24.05 -12.09
C ALA A 202 8.04 -23.45 -11.35
N ILE A 203 6.91 -24.15 -11.38
CA ILE A 203 5.67 -23.78 -10.68
C ILE A 203 5.93 -23.77 -9.16
N ALA A 204 6.50 -24.84 -8.62
CA ALA A 204 6.80 -24.97 -7.20
C ALA A 204 7.80 -23.93 -6.65
N ARG A 205 8.65 -23.31 -7.48
CA ARG A 205 9.53 -22.22 -7.02
C ARG A 205 8.81 -20.94 -6.64
N HIS A 206 7.53 -20.82 -7.01
CA HIS A 206 6.68 -19.67 -6.68
C HIS A 206 5.90 -19.87 -5.35
N VAL A 207 6.38 -20.78 -4.49
CA VAL A 207 5.88 -21.11 -3.14
C VAL A 207 5.56 -19.93 -2.23
N HIS A 208 6.26 -18.80 -2.37
CA HIS A 208 6.06 -17.63 -1.51
C HIS A 208 4.78 -16.84 -1.85
N ARG A 209 4.22 -17.06 -3.04
CA ARG A 209 2.96 -16.47 -3.51
C ARG A 209 2.28 -17.41 -4.51
N PRO A 210 1.69 -18.52 -4.06
CA PRO A 210 1.16 -19.51 -4.98
C PRO A 210 -0.30 -19.21 -5.39
N TRP A 211 -0.92 -18.19 -4.81
CA TRP A 211 -2.23 -17.68 -5.21
C TRP A 211 -2.10 -16.20 -5.59
N TRP A 212 -2.38 -15.89 -6.86
CA TRP A 212 -2.37 -14.54 -7.42
C TRP A 212 -3.81 -14.05 -7.59
N LEU A 213 -4.14 -12.93 -6.96
CA LEU A 213 -5.46 -12.31 -7.04
C LEU A 213 -5.38 -10.97 -7.77
N LEU A 214 -6.08 -10.88 -8.89
CA LEU A 214 -6.38 -9.66 -9.62
C LEU A 214 -7.76 -9.15 -9.21
N LEU A 215 -7.83 -7.95 -8.64
CA LEU A 215 -9.10 -7.29 -8.36
C LEU A 215 -9.44 -6.28 -9.45
N ILE A 216 -10.59 -6.43 -10.09
CA ILE A 216 -11.15 -5.47 -11.04
C ILE A 216 -12.40 -4.79 -10.46
N ARG A 217 -12.82 -3.71 -11.11
CA ARG A 217 -14.06 -2.99 -10.79
C ARG A 217 -14.81 -2.71 -12.09
N SER A 218 -15.88 -3.46 -12.36
CA SER A 218 -16.66 -3.26 -13.60
C SER A 218 -17.40 -1.93 -13.64
N ALA A 219 -17.66 -1.31 -12.49
CA ALA A 219 -18.27 0.02 -12.41
C ALA A 219 -17.25 1.17 -12.43
N ALA A 220 -15.94 0.88 -12.57
CA ALA A 220 -14.93 1.92 -12.66
C ALA A 220 -15.03 2.68 -13.99
N PRO A 221 -14.78 4.00 -14.01
CA PRO A 221 -14.69 4.75 -15.25
C PRO A 221 -13.56 4.20 -16.14
N PRO A 222 -13.66 4.33 -17.47
CA PRO A 222 -12.61 3.86 -18.38
C PRO A 222 -11.29 4.53 -18.07
N ALA A 223 -10.19 3.80 -18.33
CA ALA A 223 -8.84 4.30 -18.09
C ALA A 223 -8.60 5.62 -18.82
N GLU A 224 -8.20 6.63 -18.06
CA GLU A 224 -7.86 7.94 -18.61
C GLU A 224 -6.62 7.83 -19.50
N GLN A 225 -6.67 8.45 -20.69
CA GLN A 225 -5.52 8.49 -21.59
C GLN A 225 -4.31 9.16 -20.89
N PRO A 226 -3.08 8.66 -21.08
CA PRO A 226 -1.91 9.18 -20.37
C PRO A 226 -1.71 10.70 -20.51
N ASP A 227 -1.96 11.28 -21.67
CA ASP A 227 -1.88 12.73 -21.90
C ASP A 227 -2.90 13.51 -21.07
N ALA A 228 -4.16 13.05 -21.04
CA ALA A 228 -5.21 13.65 -20.21
C ALA A 228 -4.89 13.50 -18.71
N ARG A 229 -4.31 12.37 -18.30
CA ARG A 229 -3.85 12.15 -16.92
C ARG A 229 -2.71 13.08 -16.55
N LEU A 230 -1.74 13.30 -17.43
CA LEU A 230 -0.66 14.26 -17.18
C LEU A 230 -1.20 15.69 -17.06
N ALA A 231 -2.13 16.09 -17.94
CA ALA A 231 -2.81 17.39 -17.84
C ALA A 231 -3.52 17.55 -16.48
N ARG A 232 -4.28 16.52 -16.04
CA ARG A 232 -4.93 16.53 -14.71
C ARG A 232 -3.92 16.66 -13.57
N LEU A 233 -2.76 15.99 -13.65
CA LEU A 233 -1.69 16.13 -12.65
C LEU A 233 -1.09 17.55 -12.65
N CYS A 234 -0.91 18.17 -13.82
CA CYS A 234 -0.47 19.56 -13.93
C CYS A 234 -1.47 20.52 -13.29
N GLU A 235 -2.76 20.36 -13.61
CA GLU A 235 -3.84 21.15 -13.03
C GLU A 235 -3.93 21.00 -11.51
N LEU A 236 -3.73 19.77 -11.01
CA LEU A 236 -3.70 19.51 -9.57
C LEU A 236 -2.45 20.11 -8.91
N ALA A 237 -1.30 20.13 -9.58
CA ALA A 237 -0.12 20.88 -9.09
C ALA A 237 -0.45 22.37 -8.94
N ASP A 238 -1.11 22.99 -9.92
CA ASP A 238 -1.51 24.39 -9.86
C ASP A 238 -2.54 24.63 -8.74
N LEU A 239 -3.53 23.74 -8.59
CA LEU A 239 -4.54 23.78 -7.54
C LEU A 239 -3.92 23.64 -6.14
N LEU A 240 -3.00 22.69 -5.95
CA LEU A 240 -2.33 22.45 -4.68
C LEU A 240 -1.14 23.37 -4.44
N ARG A 241 -0.79 24.25 -5.39
CA ARG A 241 0.42 25.08 -5.33
C ARG A 241 1.68 24.24 -5.09
N LEU A 242 1.83 23.14 -5.81
CA LEU A 242 2.98 22.23 -5.74
C LEU A 242 3.69 22.19 -7.09
N ASP A 243 4.93 21.74 -7.07
CA ASP A 243 5.61 21.35 -8.30
C ASP A 243 5.18 19.93 -8.69
N LEU A 244 4.75 19.72 -9.93
CA LEU A 244 4.74 18.38 -10.51
C LEU A 244 6.09 18.12 -11.18
N VAL A 245 6.79 17.09 -10.71
CA VAL A 245 8.13 16.72 -11.17
C VAL A 245 8.06 15.41 -11.95
N VAL A 246 8.46 15.47 -13.21
CA VAL A 246 8.76 14.31 -14.06
C VAL A 246 10.26 14.14 -14.10
N GLU A 247 10.77 12.98 -13.72
CA GLU A 247 12.20 12.73 -13.58
C GLU A 247 12.63 11.45 -14.30
N ALA A 248 13.74 11.54 -15.04
CA ALA A 248 14.43 10.39 -15.60
C ALA A 248 15.81 10.26 -14.93
N ARG A 249 16.13 9.07 -14.40
CA ARG A 249 17.42 8.77 -13.76
C ARG A 249 18.10 7.54 -14.34
N ARG A 250 19.43 7.55 -14.39
CA ARG A 250 20.26 6.38 -14.72
C ARG A 250 20.86 5.80 -13.44
N HIS A 251 20.34 4.67 -12.98
CA HIS A 251 20.85 4.05 -11.76
C HIS A 251 22.12 3.19 -11.96
N ARG A 252 22.47 2.79 -13.21
CA ARG A 252 23.74 2.15 -13.66
C ARG A 252 23.87 2.27 -15.21
N ARG A 253 24.71 1.46 -15.87
CA ARG A 253 24.79 1.27 -17.35
C ARG A 253 23.50 0.69 -17.99
N GLY A 254 22.33 1.08 -17.52
CA GLY A 254 21.02 0.62 -18.00
C GLY A 254 20.21 1.75 -18.66
N ALA A 255 19.01 1.38 -19.12
CA ALA A 255 18.01 2.34 -19.56
C ALA A 255 17.62 3.29 -18.41
N PRO A 256 17.24 4.54 -18.71
CA PRO A 256 16.72 5.43 -17.70
C PRO A 256 15.41 4.89 -17.12
N THR A 257 15.18 5.17 -15.85
CA THR A 257 13.91 4.91 -15.17
C THR A 257 13.19 6.21 -14.92
N TRP A 258 11.86 6.19 -15.02
CA TRP A 258 11.00 7.35 -14.93
C TRP A 258 10.21 7.38 -13.62
N HIS A 259 9.98 8.59 -13.12
CA HIS A 259 9.22 8.83 -11.91
C HIS A 259 8.44 10.15 -12.01
N VAL A 260 7.17 10.13 -11.57
CA VAL A 260 6.26 11.29 -11.54
C VAL A 260 5.83 11.52 -10.10
N ARG A 261 5.96 12.76 -9.59
CA ARG A 261 5.65 13.08 -8.19
C ARG A 261 5.36 14.56 -7.97
N TYR A 262 4.76 14.88 -6.84
CA TYR A 262 4.70 16.25 -6.34
C TYR A 262 5.86 16.57 -5.39
N GLU A 263 6.29 17.83 -5.42
CA GLU A 263 7.26 18.41 -4.50
C GLU A 263 6.82 19.80 -4.02
N VAL A 264 7.24 20.19 -2.82
CA VAL A 264 7.19 21.59 -2.39
C VAL A 264 8.34 22.33 -3.07
N PRO A 265 8.15 23.55 -3.61
CA PRO A 265 9.23 24.31 -4.22
C PRO A 265 10.47 24.43 -3.34
N GLY A 266 11.64 24.17 -3.91
CA GLY A 266 12.92 24.15 -3.20
C GLY A 266 13.18 22.86 -2.39
N SER A 267 12.38 21.81 -2.59
CA SER A 267 12.67 20.47 -2.04
C SER A 267 13.99 19.93 -2.60
N GLN A 268 14.72 19.22 -1.75
CA GLN A 268 15.94 18.52 -2.16
C GLN A 268 15.61 17.30 -3.00
N LEU A 269 16.51 16.93 -3.91
CA LEU A 269 16.35 15.71 -4.69
C LEU A 269 16.48 14.49 -3.78
N PRO A 270 15.54 13.53 -3.87
CA PRO A 270 15.65 12.32 -3.07
C PRO A 270 16.88 11.53 -3.51
N ALA A 271 17.69 11.03 -2.57
CA ALA A 271 18.88 10.23 -2.90
C ALA A 271 18.52 8.89 -3.58
N GLN A 272 17.32 8.37 -3.32
CA GLN A 272 16.76 7.18 -3.96
C GLN A 272 15.29 7.43 -4.29
N THR A 273 14.80 6.85 -5.38
CA THR A 273 13.38 6.85 -5.76
C THR A 273 12.80 5.46 -5.54
N PRO A 274 11.62 5.32 -4.91
CA PRO A 274 11.04 4.00 -4.60
C PRO A 274 10.38 3.34 -5.82
N ALA A 275 9.96 4.12 -6.82
CA ALA A 275 9.34 3.63 -8.05
C ALA A 275 10.22 3.93 -9.28
N HIS A 276 10.31 2.95 -10.18
CA HIS A 276 11.15 2.98 -11.38
C HIS A 276 10.38 2.43 -12.58
N TRP A 277 9.77 3.30 -13.37
CA TRP A 277 9.06 2.89 -14.57
C TRP A 277 10.00 2.87 -15.79
N PRO A 278 9.79 1.96 -16.76
CA PRO A 278 10.67 1.82 -17.92
C PRO A 278 10.59 3.01 -18.89
N ASP A 279 9.44 3.69 -18.95
CA ASP A 279 9.18 4.82 -19.83
C ASP A 279 8.20 5.82 -19.19
N LEU A 280 8.10 7.02 -19.77
CA LEU A 280 7.25 8.09 -19.26
C LEU A 280 5.75 7.79 -19.37
N ARG A 281 5.31 7.12 -20.43
CA ARG A 281 3.89 6.81 -20.66
C ARG A 281 3.38 5.86 -19.60
N THR A 282 4.14 4.80 -19.35
CA THR A 282 3.89 3.85 -18.27
C THR A 282 3.94 4.55 -16.91
N ALA A 283 4.92 5.45 -16.69
CA ALA A 283 5.01 6.21 -15.44
C ALA A 283 3.76 7.06 -15.17
N VAL A 284 3.32 7.85 -16.15
CA VAL A 284 2.13 8.70 -16.00
C VAL A 284 0.87 7.85 -15.83
N ALA A 285 0.72 6.81 -16.65
CA ALA A 285 -0.43 5.92 -16.57
C ALA A 285 -0.54 5.28 -15.18
N ALA A 286 0.57 4.79 -14.63
CA ALA A 286 0.59 4.06 -13.36
C ALA A 286 0.59 4.96 -12.10
N THR A 287 1.12 6.17 -12.16
CA THR A 287 1.19 7.06 -10.98
C THR A 287 -0.19 7.62 -10.63
N THR A 288 -0.75 7.24 -9.48
CA THR A 288 -1.95 7.88 -8.92
C THR A 288 -1.60 9.22 -8.25
N VAL A 289 -2.61 10.05 -7.97
CA VAL A 289 -2.43 11.27 -7.19
C VAL A 289 -1.84 10.96 -5.80
N ALA A 290 -2.33 9.91 -5.14
CA ALA A 290 -1.84 9.49 -3.83
C ALA A 290 -0.38 9.01 -3.88
N ASP A 291 0.04 8.36 -4.98
CA ASP A 291 1.44 7.95 -5.19
C ASP A 291 2.33 9.16 -5.45
N ALA A 292 1.87 10.12 -6.25
CA ALA A 292 2.61 11.34 -6.53
C ALA A 292 2.84 12.18 -5.26
N LEU A 293 1.86 12.21 -4.35
CA LEU A 293 1.95 12.90 -3.04
C LEU A 293 2.72 12.10 -1.99
N PHE A 294 2.88 10.78 -2.15
CA PHE A 294 3.56 9.95 -1.17
C PHE A 294 5.01 10.37 -0.98
N GLY A 295 5.45 10.48 0.28
CA GLY A 295 6.79 10.90 0.68
C GLY A 295 7.05 12.41 0.51
N LEU A 296 6.00 13.22 0.31
CA LEU A 296 6.12 14.68 0.19
C LEU A 296 6.77 15.29 1.44
N GLY A 297 6.40 14.82 2.64
CA GLY A 297 6.96 15.28 3.90
C GLY A 297 8.44 14.97 4.07
N GLU A 298 8.88 13.76 3.69
CA GLU A 298 10.29 13.37 3.74
C GLU A 298 11.13 14.23 2.79
N ARG A 299 10.70 14.34 1.52
CA ARG A 299 11.44 15.11 0.49
C ARG A 299 11.47 16.61 0.76
N GLY A 300 10.36 17.16 1.25
CA GLY A 300 10.23 18.58 1.54
C GLY A 300 10.67 18.97 2.95
N SER A 301 11.20 18.04 3.75
CA SER A 301 11.61 18.30 5.15
C SER A 301 12.65 19.42 5.29
N ALA A 302 13.52 19.58 4.28
CA ALA A 302 14.52 20.64 4.22
C ALA A 302 14.07 21.87 3.40
N ALA A 303 12.93 21.79 2.71
CA ALA A 303 12.46 22.85 1.82
C ALA A 303 12.26 24.15 2.61
N PRO A 304 12.60 25.31 2.00
CA PRO A 304 12.34 26.59 2.63
C PRO A 304 10.82 26.80 2.77
N ALA A 305 10.40 27.33 3.92
CA ALA A 305 9.00 27.62 4.20
C ALA A 305 8.68 29.07 3.83
N TYR A 306 7.60 29.26 3.08
CA TYR A 306 7.07 30.57 2.70
C TYR A 306 5.58 30.59 2.96
N THR A 307 5.03 31.75 3.31
CA THR A 307 3.59 31.95 3.29
C THR A 307 3.11 31.83 1.85
N MET A 308 1.83 31.47 1.67
CA MET A 308 1.23 31.46 0.34
C MET A 308 0.37 32.71 0.18
N VAL A 309 0.52 33.42 -0.93
CA VAL A 309 -0.40 34.50 -1.29
C VAL A 309 -1.77 33.86 -1.59
N PRO A 310 -2.86 34.31 -0.94
CA PRO A 310 -4.19 33.78 -1.23
C PRO A 310 -4.53 34.00 -2.72
N GLY A 311 -4.93 32.92 -3.40
CA GLY A 311 -5.42 32.94 -4.78
C GLY A 311 -6.53 31.91 -4.94
N GLY A 312 -7.48 32.15 -5.86
CA GLY A 312 -8.77 31.44 -5.96
C GLY A 312 -8.69 29.92 -5.86
N GLY A 313 -9.71 29.33 -5.21
CA GLY A 313 -9.75 27.92 -4.77
C GLY A 313 -10.44 26.93 -5.71
N GLU A 314 -10.68 27.32 -6.97
CA GLU A 314 -11.31 26.48 -8.00
C GLU A 314 -10.38 26.28 -9.21
N ARG A 315 -10.39 25.06 -9.74
CA ARG A 315 -9.64 24.68 -10.95
C ARG A 315 -10.22 25.39 -12.18
N THR A 316 -9.51 26.38 -12.70
CA THR A 316 -10.03 27.26 -13.78
C THR A 316 -9.37 27.04 -15.14
N VAL A 317 -8.19 26.41 -15.21
CA VAL A 317 -7.42 26.28 -16.46
C VAL A 317 -7.19 24.81 -16.78
N ARG A 318 -7.57 24.40 -18.00
CA ARG A 318 -7.15 23.11 -18.57
C ARG A 318 -5.91 23.29 -19.41
N HIS A 319 -4.96 22.38 -19.28
CA HIS A 319 -3.70 22.43 -20.01
C HIS A 319 -3.65 21.38 -21.11
N ASP A 320 -3.27 21.80 -22.30
CA ASP A 320 -2.94 20.87 -23.39
C ASP A 320 -1.49 20.40 -23.21
N VAL A 321 -1.30 19.09 -23.02
CA VAL A 321 0.02 18.51 -22.71
C VAL A 321 0.32 17.40 -23.71
N ASP A 322 1.45 17.55 -24.41
CA ASP A 322 2.01 16.52 -25.29
C ASP A 322 3.05 15.69 -24.52
N LEU A 323 2.64 14.47 -24.13
CA LEU A 323 3.45 13.56 -23.34
C LEU A 323 4.71 13.10 -24.09
N ALA A 324 4.60 12.86 -25.40
CA ALA A 324 5.70 12.39 -26.23
C ALA A 324 6.77 13.46 -26.37
N ARG A 325 6.36 14.72 -26.60
CA ARG A 325 7.26 15.88 -26.65
C ARG A 325 7.97 16.10 -25.31
N LEU A 326 7.25 16.03 -24.19
CA LEU A 326 7.83 16.15 -22.86
C LEU A 326 8.90 15.07 -22.62
N GLY A 327 8.59 13.82 -22.97
CA GLY A 327 9.52 12.70 -22.88
C GLY A 327 10.78 12.91 -23.72
N GLY A 328 10.62 13.38 -24.95
CA GLY A 328 11.74 13.72 -25.83
C GLY A 328 12.67 14.79 -25.26
N LEU A 329 12.10 15.85 -24.68
CA LEU A 329 12.87 16.94 -24.05
C LEU A 329 13.65 16.47 -22.81
N VAL A 330 13.01 15.71 -21.92
CA VAL A 330 13.69 15.17 -20.73
C VAL A 330 14.82 14.21 -21.12
N LEU A 331 14.63 13.40 -22.16
CA LEU A 331 15.70 12.53 -22.67
C LEU A 331 16.84 13.30 -23.32
N ALA A 332 16.55 14.41 -23.99
CA ALA A 332 17.57 15.30 -24.55
C ALA A 332 18.43 15.93 -23.43
N ASP A 333 17.80 16.40 -22.35
CA ASP A 333 18.49 16.92 -21.17
C ASP A 333 19.29 15.84 -20.44
N LEU A 334 18.74 14.62 -20.40
CA LEU A 334 19.39 13.47 -19.78
C LEU A 334 20.71 13.17 -20.47
N GLY A 335 20.77 13.06 -21.80
CA GLY A 335 22.01 12.84 -22.56
C GLY A 335 23.02 11.92 -21.83
N GLY A 336 24.15 12.53 -21.42
CA GLY A 336 25.18 11.91 -20.57
C GLY A 336 25.16 12.28 -19.07
N ALA A 337 24.16 13.02 -18.60
CA ALA A 337 23.95 13.36 -17.20
C ALA A 337 23.43 12.14 -16.39
N PRO A 338 23.62 12.13 -15.05
CA PRO A 338 23.06 11.09 -14.18
C PRO A 338 21.52 11.11 -14.11
N GLY A 339 20.90 12.25 -14.43
CA GLY A 339 19.45 12.41 -14.49
C GLY A 339 19.01 13.74 -15.11
N ALA A 340 17.73 13.86 -15.38
CA ALA A 340 17.07 15.08 -15.84
C ALA A 340 15.65 15.18 -15.26
N GLN A 341 15.12 16.40 -15.19
CA GLN A 341 13.77 16.69 -14.72
C GLN A 341 13.05 17.65 -15.66
N ALA A 342 11.75 17.48 -15.76
CA ALA A 342 10.81 18.53 -16.13
C ALA A 342 9.95 18.86 -14.91
N VAL A 343 9.88 20.14 -14.55
CA VAL A 343 9.11 20.64 -13.41
C VAL A 343 7.99 21.53 -13.91
N TRP A 344 6.74 21.15 -13.67
CA TRP A 344 5.59 22.01 -13.91
C TRP A 344 5.41 22.99 -12.75
N ARG A 345 5.40 24.29 -13.05
CA ARG A 345 5.18 25.36 -12.07
C ARG A 345 4.60 26.59 -12.77
N ASP A 346 3.55 27.16 -12.22
CA ASP A 346 2.87 28.36 -12.75
C ASP A 346 2.44 28.17 -14.21
N GLY A 347 1.82 27.04 -14.53
CA GLY A 347 1.30 26.78 -15.88
C GLY A 347 2.35 26.51 -16.96
N ARG A 348 3.61 26.21 -16.59
CA ARG A 348 4.70 25.97 -17.55
C ARG A 348 5.68 24.89 -17.11
N TRP A 349 6.29 24.21 -18.09
CA TRP A 349 7.37 23.23 -17.89
C TRP A 349 8.74 23.90 -17.83
N TRP A 350 9.53 23.51 -16.84
CA TRP A 350 10.93 23.89 -16.66
C TRP A 350 11.82 22.67 -16.78
N HIS A 351 12.74 22.71 -17.74
CA HIS A 351 13.62 21.61 -18.11
C HIS A 351 14.99 21.76 -17.44
N LEU A 352 15.41 20.76 -16.67
CA LEU A 352 16.55 20.85 -15.77
C LEU A 352 17.43 19.60 -15.86
N ARG A 353 18.74 19.81 -15.95
CA ARG A 353 19.74 18.73 -15.85
C ARG A 353 20.11 18.49 -14.39
N LEU A 354 20.39 17.24 -14.04
CA LEU A 354 20.90 16.87 -12.73
C LEU A 354 22.41 16.65 -12.77
N ALA A 355 23.09 17.04 -11.71
CA ALA A 355 24.53 16.83 -11.52
C ALA A 355 24.81 16.12 -10.19
N VAL A 356 25.93 15.41 -10.11
CA VAL A 356 26.41 14.84 -8.84
C VAL A 356 26.95 15.99 -7.98
N ASP A 357 26.45 16.08 -6.76
CA ASP A 357 26.82 17.11 -5.76
C ASP A 357 27.68 16.56 -4.62
N GLY A 358 27.90 15.26 -4.62
CA GLY A 358 28.71 14.57 -3.62
C GLY A 358 28.28 13.12 -3.47
N SER A 359 28.80 12.47 -2.45
CA SER A 359 28.39 11.11 -2.08
C SER A 359 28.15 11.04 -0.59
N THR A 360 27.07 10.40 -0.18
CA THR A 360 26.86 10.01 1.22
C THR A 360 27.05 8.51 1.37
N VAL A 361 27.06 8.04 2.61
CA VAL A 361 27.13 6.63 2.95
C VAL A 361 25.88 6.28 3.73
N VAL A 362 25.11 5.34 3.22
CA VAL A 362 24.04 4.71 3.99
C VAL A 362 24.64 3.52 4.73
N LEU A 363 24.43 3.54 6.04
CA LEU A 363 24.76 2.45 6.95
C LEU A 363 23.47 1.67 7.24
N THR A 364 23.50 0.37 7.02
CA THR A 364 22.37 -0.50 7.33
C THR A 364 22.88 -1.62 8.21
N GLU A 365 22.38 -1.69 9.44
CA GLU A 365 22.62 -2.86 10.29
C GLU A 365 22.02 -4.09 9.64
N ARG A 366 22.82 -5.15 9.56
CA ARG A 366 22.39 -6.48 9.11
C ARG A 366 21.97 -7.28 10.34
N ASP A 367 21.12 -8.28 10.13
CA ASP A 367 20.72 -9.22 11.18
C ASP A 367 21.93 -9.96 11.81
N THR A 368 23.05 -10.04 11.08
CA THR A 368 24.33 -10.60 11.59
C THR A 368 24.98 -9.75 12.67
N GLY A 369 24.52 -8.51 12.91
CA GLY A 369 25.15 -7.51 13.77
C GLY A 369 26.25 -6.70 13.05
N GLN A 370 26.58 -7.02 11.80
CA GLN A 370 27.47 -6.20 10.98
C GLN A 370 26.74 -4.99 10.39
N VAL A 371 27.47 -3.93 10.07
CA VAL A 371 26.94 -2.71 9.47
C VAL A 371 27.37 -2.64 8.00
N ALA A 372 26.41 -2.76 7.10
CA ALA A 372 26.61 -2.62 5.67
C ALA A 372 26.84 -1.16 5.31
N ARG A 373 27.94 -0.89 4.59
CA ARG A 373 28.28 0.44 4.08
C ARG A 373 27.97 0.53 2.59
N ARG A 374 27.05 1.42 2.20
CA ARG A 374 26.74 1.69 0.78
C ARG A 374 26.95 3.16 0.44
N PRO A 375 27.93 3.51 -0.41
CA PRO A 375 28.04 4.87 -0.95
C PRO A 375 26.88 5.14 -1.92
N ILE A 376 26.36 6.35 -1.91
CA ILE A 376 25.28 6.81 -2.78
C ILE A 376 25.63 8.22 -3.26
N ASP A 377 25.56 8.45 -4.56
CA ASP A 377 25.72 9.77 -5.13
C ASP A 377 24.50 10.63 -4.80
N LEU A 378 24.75 11.83 -4.28
CA LEU A 378 23.75 12.85 -4.07
C LEU A 378 23.64 13.67 -5.34
N LEU A 379 22.42 13.85 -5.83
CA LEU A 379 22.16 14.66 -7.02
C LEU A 379 21.66 16.04 -6.60
N ARG A 380 22.00 17.05 -7.40
CA ARG A 380 21.38 18.37 -7.34
C ARG A 380 20.88 18.81 -8.71
N ARG A 381 19.96 19.77 -8.72
CA ARG A 381 19.59 20.48 -9.95
C ARG A 381 20.72 21.43 -10.33
N VAL A 382 21.05 21.49 -11.62
CA VAL A 382 22.07 22.43 -12.12
C VAL A 382 21.56 23.88 -12.02
N ALA A 383 20.25 24.07 -12.21
CA ALA A 383 19.53 25.32 -11.97
C ALA A 383 18.20 25.02 -11.28
N GLU A 384 17.70 25.95 -10.48
CA GLU A 384 16.36 25.87 -9.89
C GLU A 384 15.35 26.64 -10.76
N PRO A 385 14.10 26.19 -10.89
CA PRO A 385 13.06 27.01 -11.50
C PRO A 385 12.86 28.30 -10.68
N PRO A 386 12.44 29.42 -11.32
CA PRO A 386 12.13 30.66 -10.63
C PRO A 386 11.12 30.49 -9.49
N ALA A 387 11.19 31.37 -8.49
CA ALA A 387 10.25 31.38 -7.38
C ALA A 387 8.80 31.38 -7.91
N PRO A 388 7.91 30.54 -7.35
CA PRO A 388 6.51 30.50 -7.76
C PRO A 388 5.81 31.84 -7.57
N SER A 389 4.88 32.17 -8.46
CA SER A 389 4.10 33.42 -8.43
C SER A 389 3.27 33.61 -7.15
N TRP A 390 2.89 32.51 -6.49
CA TRP A 390 2.10 32.47 -5.27
C TRP A 390 2.96 32.43 -3.99
N GLN A 391 4.29 32.42 -4.12
CA GLN A 391 5.20 32.42 -2.98
C GLN A 391 5.18 33.79 -2.28
N GLY A 392 4.83 33.81 -1.00
CA GLY A 392 4.83 34.98 -0.14
C GLY A 392 6.16 35.17 0.62
N VAL A 393 6.06 35.67 1.85
CA VAL A 393 7.23 35.96 2.70
C VAL A 393 7.77 34.68 3.37
N PRO A 394 9.07 34.60 3.70
CA PRO A 394 9.62 33.47 4.44
C PRO A 394 8.91 33.26 5.79
N VAL A 395 8.60 32.01 6.13
CA VAL A 395 8.04 31.65 7.44
C VAL A 395 9.19 31.49 8.45
N PRO A 396 9.19 32.26 9.55
CA PRO A 396 10.19 32.11 10.61
C PRO A 396 10.17 30.70 11.21
N HIS A 397 11.33 30.22 11.64
CA HIS A 397 11.44 28.97 12.37
C HIS A 397 12.52 29.05 13.43
N GLU A 398 12.35 28.26 14.47
CA GLU A 398 13.34 28.04 15.51
C GLU A 398 13.93 26.63 15.37
N PRO A 399 15.20 26.41 15.75
CA PRO A 399 15.75 25.07 15.89
C PRO A 399 14.91 24.23 16.87
N CYS A 400 14.68 22.96 16.55
CA CYS A 400 14.00 22.07 17.48
C CYS A 400 14.85 21.87 18.75
N PRO A 401 14.34 22.18 19.96
CA PRO A 401 15.11 22.06 21.20
C PRO A 401 15.44 20.60 21.54
N ASP A 402 14.65 19.66 21.05
CA ASP A 402 14.87 18.22 21.26
C ASP A 402 15.92 17.65 20.32
N CYS A 403 16.26 18.33 19.22
CA CYS A 403 17.25 17.85 18.26
C CYS A 403 18.66 18.30 18.61
N VAL A 404 19.62 17.39 18.51
CA VAL A 404 21.04 17.77 18.56
C VAL A 404 21.45 18.40 17.22
N PRO A 405 21.98 19.65 17.22
CA PRO A 405 22.46 20.28 15.98
C PRO A 405 23.51 19.44 15.27
N GLY A 406 23.39 19.32 13.94
CA GLY A 406 24.34 18.56 13.11
C GLY A 406 24.27 17.02 13.27
N GLY A 407 23.45 16.50 14.18
CA GLY A 407 23.31 15.07 14.45
C GLY A 407 21.92 14.50 14.12
N GLY A 408 21.83 13.17 14.05
CA GLY A 408 20.56 12.42 13.99
C GLY A 408 19.99 12.06 15.36
N LEU A 409 20.54 12.64 16.43
CA LEU A 409 20.19 12.32 17.82
C LEU A 409 19.16 13.31 18.36
N VAL A 410 18.36 12.85 19.31
CA VAL A 410 17.41 13.67 20.04
C VAL A 410 17.64 13.57 21.54
N SER A 411 17.19 14.56 22.29
CA SER A 411 17.18 14.52 23.75
C SER A 411 16.49 13.24 24.22
N CYS A 412 17.17 12.49 25.08
CA CYS A 412 16.61 11.27 25.63
C CYS A 412 15.43 11.62 26.55
N TYR A 413 14.43 10.75 26.61
CA TYR A 413 13.29 10.92 27.52
C TYR A 413 13.70 11.06 29.00
N CYS A 414 14.88 10.56 29.40
CA CYS A 414 15.41 10.78 30.76
C CYS A 414 15.78 12.24 31.06
N ARG A 415 15.65 13.15 30.08
CA ARG A 415 15.91 14.59 30.19
C ARG A 415 14.69 15.46 29.93
N VAL A 416 13.47 14.90 29.96
CA VAL A 416 12.23 15.62 29.60
C VAL A 416 12.03 16.92 30.41
N ASP A 417 12.56 17.00 31.64
CA ASP A 417 12.49 18.21 32.48
C ASP A 417 13.73 19.13 32.37
N GLY A 418 14.57 18.95 31.35
CA GLY A 418 15.83 19.70 31.18
C GLY A 418 16.93 19.32 32.16
N GLY A 419 16.70 18.31 33.01
CA GLY A 419 17.65 17.80 33.99
C GLY A 419 18.88 17.09 33.39
N PRO A 420 19.88 16.76 34.22
CA PRO A 420 21.02 15.95 33.82
C PRO A 420 20.56 14.56 33.38
N ALA A 421 21.28 13.96 32.44
CA ALA A 421 20.98 12.61 31.98
C ALA A 421 21.16 11.59 33.11
N GLU A 422 20.20 10.67 33.26
CA GLU A 422 20.31 9.55 34.20
C GLU A 422 21.51 8.65 33.84
N PRO A 423 22.52 8.48 34.72
CA PRO A 423 23.76 7.75 34.41
C PRO A 423 23.58 6.27 34.00
N GLY A 424 22.41 5.68 34.25
CA GLY A 424 22.06 4.29 33.89
C GLY A 424 20.89 4.16 32.92
N CYS A 425 20.50 5.23 32.22
CA CYS A 425 19.35 5.19 31.32
C CYS A 425 19.53 4.09 30.26
N ARG A 426 18.57 3.16 30.19
CA ARG A 426 18.61 2.04 29.22
C ARG A 426 18.54 2.47 27.76
N ILE A 427 18.05 3.68 27.50
CA ILE A 427 17.86 4.22 26.14
C ILE A 427 19.15 4.92 25.66
N CYS A 428 19.72 5.82 26.46
CA CYS A 428 20.89 6.61 26.06
C CYS A 428 22.20 6.23 26.74
N GLY A 429 22.20 5.26 27.66
CA GLY A 429 23.39 4.86 28.42
C GLY A 429 24.01 6.00 29.23
N GLY A 430 23.22 6.96 29.70
CA GLY A 430 23.70 8.16 30.39
C GLY A 430 24.20 9.30 29.49
N ALA A 431 24.21 9.13 28.16
CA ALA A 431 24.62 10.21 27.24
C ALA A 431 23.62 11.37 27.14
N GLY A 432 22.38 11.16 27.59
CA GLY A 432 21.32 12.16 27.50
C GLY A 432 20.73 12.35 26.11
N PHE A 433 21.19 11.59 25.11
CA PHE A 433 20.69 11.65 23.75
C PHE A 433 20.55 10.24 23.17
N ALA A 434 19.52 10.04 22.37
CA ALA A 434 19.24 8.76 21.75
C ALA A 434 18.93 8.92 20.26
N PRO A 435 19.28 7.93 19.42
CA PRO A 435 18.71 7.86 18.08
C PRO A 435 17.22 7.52 18.19
N VAL A 436 16.39 8.16 17.37
CA VAL A 436 14.96 7.83 17.28
C VAL A 436 14.62 7.43 15.85
N THR A 437 14.19 6.18 15.69
CA THR A 437 13.68 5.64 14.44
C THR A 437 12.39 6.40 14.07
N GLY A 438 12.37 7.02 12.89
CA GLY A 438 11.25 7.87 12.46
C GLY A 438 11.41 9.36 12.77
N GLY A 439 12.55 9.78 13.33
CA GLY A 439 12.88 11.18 13.59
C GLY A 439 12.38 11.70 14.94
N CYS A 440 12.75 12.94 15.26
CA CYS A 440 12.36 13.59 16.52
C CYS A 440 10.83 13.68 16.66
N PRO A 441 10.23 13.28 17.80
CA PRO A 441 8.78 13.41 17.99
C PRO A 441 8.25 14.84 17.85
N GLY A 442 9.01 15.84 18.33
CA GLY A 442 8.61 17.24 18.35
C GLY A 442 8.71 17.97 17.00
N CYS A 443 9.63 17.58 16.10
CA CYS A 443 9.78 18.21 14.78
C CYS A 443 9.70 17.23 13.60
N ARG A 444 9.39 15.96 13.88
CA ARG A 444 9.35 14.82 12.95
C ARG A 444 10.54 14.76 11.99
N GLY A 445 11.74 15.03 12.51
CA GLY A 445 13.00 14.97 11.76
C GLY A 445 13.40 16.23 10.98
N SER A 446 12.54 17.24 10.82
CA SER A 446 12.89 18.49 10.13
C SER A 446 13.93 19.36 10.85
N ARG A 447 14.11 19.15 12.16
CA ARG A 447 14.92 19.96 13.08
C ARG A 447 14.49 21.42 13.19
N ARG A 448 13.30 21.76 12.67
CA ARG A 448 12.74 23.10 12.63
C ARG A 448 11.34 23.11 13.24
N ARG A 449 11.01 24.18 13.96
CA ARG A 449 9.68 24.49 14.44
C ARG A 449 9.24 25.78 13.78
N HIS A 450 8.31 25.68 12.83
CA HIS A 450 7.82 26.84 12.09
C HIS A 450 6.82 27.64 12.92
N ALA A 451 6.87 28.96 12.80
CA ALA A 451 5.99 29.89 13.52
C ALA A 451 4.61 30.05 12.88
N ALA A 452 4.44 29.56 11.64
CA ALA A 452 3.19 29.57 10.90
C ALA A 452 3.04 28.25 10.14
N LEU A 453 1.81 27.93 9.74
CA LEU A 453 1.47 26.76 8.94
C LEU A 453 0.51 27.17 7.84
N THR A 454 0.77 26.79 6.59
CA THR A 454 -0.29 26.87 5.58
C THR A 454 -0.99 25.53 5.48
N VAL A 455 -2.29 25.53 5.76
CA VAL A 455 -3.17 24.37 5.61
C VAL A 455 -3.84 24.45 4.26
N THR A 456 -3.83 23.35 3.51
CA THR A 456 -4.58 23.20 2.27
C THR A 456 -5.57 22.05 2.43
N VAL A 457 -6.87 22.33 2.39
CA VAL A 457 -7.89 21.29 2.34
C VAL A 457 -8.39 21.14 0.91
N THR A 458 -8.46 19.92 0.40
CA THR A 458 -8.76 19.66 -1.01
C THR A 458 -9.53 18.36 -1.20
N ASP A 459 -10.36 18.27 -2.23
CA ASP A 459 -10.97 17.02 -2.69
C ASP A 459 -10.09 16.25 -3.71
N LEU A 460 -8.94 16.83 -4.09
CA LEU A 460 -8.01 16.36 -5.14
C LEU A 460 -8.59 16.34 -6.56
N VAL A 461 -9.74 16.97 -6.80
CA VAL A 461 -10.42 16.98 -8.10
C VAL A 461 -10.36 18.38 -8.70
N ASP A 462 -11.04 19.33 -8.08
CA ASP A 462 -11.18 20.69 -8.61
C ASP A 462 -11.22 21.78 -7.54
N ARG A 463 -11.25 21.42 -6.26
CA ARG A 463 -11.30 22.38 -5.15
C ARG A 463 -10.13 22.26 -4.19
N ALA A 464 -9.57 23.40 -3.82
CA ALA A 464 -8.63 23.53 -2.71
C ALA A 464 -8.82 24.85 -1.97
N GLU A 465 -8.92 24.80 -0.65
CA GLU A 465 -8.92 25.96 0.23
C GLU A 465 -7.56 26.06 0.92
N HIS A 466 -6.89 27.20 0.78
CA HIS A 466 -5.61 27.47 1.42
C HIS A 466 -5.82 28.47 2.55
N GLU A 467 -5.47 28.08 3.77
CA GLU A 467 -5.57 28.91 4.96
C GLU A 467 -4.21 29.03 5.64
N LEU A 468 -3.78 30.26 5.91
CA LEU A 468 -2.57 30.52 6.67
C LEU A 468 -2.92 30.60 8.15
N TRP A 469 -2.41 29.67 8.94
CA TRP A 469 -2.50 29.70 10.40
C TRP A 469 -1.34 30.50 10.97
N LEU A 470 -1.69 31.62 11.59
CA LEU A 470 -0.79 32.48 12.37
C LEU A 470 -1.24 32.44 13.82
N PRO A 471 -0.36 32.10 14.77
CA PRO A 471 -0.75 32.09 16.18
C PRO A 471 -1.11 33.51 16.65
N GLY A 472 -2.25 33.65 17.32
CA GLY A 472 -2.65 34.85 18.01
C GLY A 472 -2.13 34.90 19.46
N ASP A 473 -2.25 36.08 20.07
CA ASP A 473 -2.01 36.29 21.50
C ASP A 473 -3.28 35.92 22.27
N GLY A 474 -3.52 34.61 22.41
CA GLY A 474 -4.67 34.06 23.13
C GLY A 474 -4.41 33.90 24.64
N PRO A 475 -5.46 33.92 25.49
CA PRO A 475 -5.30 33.67 26.92
C PRO A 475 -4.81 32.25 27.20
N ASP A 476 -4.27 32.02 28.40
CA ASP A 476 -3.96 30.68 28.89
C ASP A 476 -5.21 29.80 28.90
N VAL A 477 -5.09 28.57 28.38
CA VAL A 477 -6.19 27.60 28.35
C VAL A 477 -5.79 26.26 28.99
N PRO A 478 -6.75 25.53 29.58
CA PRO A 478 -6.50 24.20 30.12
C PRO A 478 -6.30 23.17 29.01
N SER A 479 -5.72 22.02 29.36
CA SER A 479 -5.70 20.84 28.49
C SER A 479 -7.13 20.40 28.14
N GLY A 480 -7.33 19.96 26.90
CA GLY A 480 -8.65 19.61 26.36
C GLY A 480 -9.46 20.79 25.83
N HIS A 481 -8.97 22.03 25.97
CA HIS A 481 -9.60 23.20 25.37
C HIS A 481 -9.60 23.09 23.83
N ARG A 482 -10.71 23.50 23.21
CA ARG A 482 -10.86 23.57 21.75
C ARG A 482 -10.59 24.98 21.28
N LEU A 483 -9.58 25.13 20.42
CA LEU A 483 -9.26 26.40 19.77
C LEU A 483 -10.38 26.86 18.84
N ASP A 484 -10.33 28.13 18.45
CA ASP A 484 -11.31 28.75 17.57
C ASP A 484 -11.37 28.10 16.18
N GLY A 485 -12.44 28.42 15.45
CA GLY A 485 -12.78 27.88 14.13
C GLY A 485 -11.65 27.71 13.11
N PRO A 486 -10.70 28.67 12.91
CA PRO A 486 -9.65 28.51 11.91
C PRO A 486 -8.74 27.30 12.17
N TYR A 487 -8.53 26.90 13.43
CA TYR A 487 -7.65 25.79 13.81
C TYR A 487 -8.33 24.43 13.81
N ARG A 488 -9.61 24.37 13.45
CA ARG A 488 -10.46 23.18 13.53
C ARG A 488 -10.77 22.64 12.13
N LEU A 489 -10.00 21.66 11.69
CA LEU A 489 -10.21 21.03 10.39
C LEU A 489 -11.57 20.35 10.27
N ALA A 490 -12.15 19.88 11.38
CA ALA A 490 -13.51 19.33 11.41
C ALA A 490 -14.55 20.31 10.84
N ASP A 491 -14.39 21.62 11.08
CA ASP A 491 -15.32 22.64 10.60
C ASP A 491 -15.15 22.86 9.08
N GLN A 492 -13.93 22.67 8.56
CA GLN A 492 -13.64 22.71 7.13
C GLN A 492 -14.17 21.46 6.40
N ALA A 493 -14.20 20.28 7.05
CA ALA A 493 -14.76 19.06 6.47
C ALA A 493 -16.20 19.25 5.98
N THR A 494 -17.03 19.94 6.76
CA THR A 494 -18.42 20.25 6.40
C THR A 494 -18.52 21.10 5.14
N ARG A 495 -17.59 22.03 4.90
CA ARG A 495 -17.55 22.86 3.67
C ARG A 495 -17.28 22.04 2.41
N PHE A 496 -16.59 20.91 2.55
CA PHE A 496 -16.34 19.92 1.49
C PHE A 496 -17.42 18.83 1.45
N GLY A 497 -18.46 18.90 2.28
CA GLY A 497 -19.54 17.91 2.30
C GLY A 497 -19.11 16.53 2.82
N VAL A 498 -18.01 16.45 3.58
CA VAL A 498 -17.50 15.20 4.15
C VAL A 498 -17.52 15.22 5.67
N ARG A 499 -17.45 14.03 6.26
CA ARG A 499 -17.31 13.87 7.71
C ARG A 499 -15.89 14.25 8.17
N PRO A 500 -15.71 14.80 9.38
CA PRO A 500 -14.38 15.06 9.94
C PRO A 500 -13.48 13.82 9.97
N GLU A 501 -14.06 12.62 10.15
CA GLU A 501 -13.31 11.37 10.15
C GLU A 501 -12.78 10.95 8.78
N HIS A 502 -13.27 11.56 7.69
CA HIS A 502 -12.77 11.34 6.33
C HIS A 502 -11.56 12.21 5.99
N LEU A 503 -11.20 13.16 6.86
CA LEU A 503 -10.00 13.96 6.65
C LEU A 503 -8.75 13.11 6.83
N THR A 504 -7.90 13.12 5.80
CA THR A 504 -6.63 12.40 5.82
C THR A 504 -5.48 13.29 5.38
N ASP A 505 -4.28 12.98 5.85
CA ASP A 505 -3.05 13.58 5.37
C ASP A 505 -2.79 13.15 3.92
N ALA A 506 -2.62 14.11 3.02
CA ALA A 506 -2.30 13.85 1.62
C ALA A 506 -1.01 13.03 1.45
N ASP A 507 -0.05 13.19 2.37
CA ASP A 507 1.15 12.37 2.43
C ASP A 507 0.89 11.09 3.23
N GLY A 508 0.69 10.00 2.49
CA GLY A 508 0.49 8.68 3.08
C GLY A 508 -0.97 8.28 3.32
N GLY A 509 -1.93 9.22 3.26
CA GLY A 509 -3.35 8.92 3.49
C GLY A 509 -3.65 8.57 4.95
N ARG A 510 -2.87 9.13 5.90
CA ARG A 510 -3.01 8.82 7.33
C ARG A 510 -4.19 9.61 7.92
N THR A 511 -4.94 8.98 8.82
CA THR A 511 -5.97 9.68 9.60
C THR A 511 -5.34 10.81 10.41
N LEU A 512 -6.02 11.96 10.45
CA LEU A 512 -5.60 13.05 11.32
C LEU A 512 -5.85 12.66 12.79
N ASP A 513 -4.95 13.08 13.68
CA ASP A 513 -5.18 12.94 15.11
C ASP A 513 -6.32 13.87 15.58
N ALA A 514 -6.92 13.54 16.72
CA ALA A 514 -8.03 14.31 17.28
C ALA A 514 -7.62 15.76 17.61
N ALA A 515 -6.34 16.00 17.95
CA ALA A 515 -5.84 17.34 18.25
C ALA A 515 -5.94 18.24 17.03
N LEU A 516 -5.38 17.81 15.90
CA LEU A 516 -5.39 18.56 14.65
C LEU A 516 -6.78 18.64 14.02
N ARG A 517 -7.58 17.57 14.13
CA ARG A 517 -8.95 17.53 13.60
C ARG A 517 -9.89 18.46 14.36
N ASP A 518 -9.87 18.40 15.68
CA ASP A 518 -10.86 19.06 16.54
C ASP A 518 -10.31 20.35 17.20
N GLY A 519 -9.07 20.74 16.88
CA GLY A 519 -8.40 21.92 17.46
C GLY A 519 -8.10 21.78 18.95
N LEU A 520 -7.84 20.55 19.44
CA LEU A 520 -7.68 20.29 20.87
C LEU A 520 -6.25 20.61 21.36
N VAL A 521 -6.18 21.41 22.42
CA VAL A 521 -4.95 21.67 23.17
C VAL A 521 -4.63 20.48 24.06
N LEU A 522 -3.61 19.69 23.71
CA LEU A 522 -3.22 18.51 24.50
C LEU A 522 -2.53 18.86 25.82
N VAL A 523 -1.80 19.98 25.85
CA VAL A 523 -1.06 20.46 27.02
C VAL A 523 -1.39 21.93 27.22
N GLY A 524 -2.09 22.25 28.31
CA GLY A 524 -2.48 23.61 28.66
C GLY A 524 -1.32 24.52 29.04
N GLY A 525 -1.65 25.78 29.34
CA GLY A 525 -0.71 26.84 29.72
C GLY A 525 -0.66 27.98 28.71
N PRO A 526 0.40 28.82 28.75
CA PRO A 526 0.48 30.02 27.93
C PRO A 526 0.76 29.73 26.46
N ASP A 527 0.30 30.66 25.62
CA ASP A 527 0.41 30.66 24.16
C ASP A 527 -0.07 29.35 23.49
N PRO A 528 -1.30 28.88 23.78
CA PRO A 528 -1.79 27.60 23.28
C PRO A 528 -1.80 27.53 21.75
N GLU A 529 -2.14 28.62 21.07
CA GLU A 529 -2.15 28.71 19.61
C GLU A 529 -0.75 28.57 19.02
N ARG A 530 0.25 29.25 19.59
CA ARG A 530 1.65 29.13 19.16
C ARG A 530 2.15 27.71 19.29
N ARG A 531 1.84 27.04 20.42
CA ARG A 531 2.22 25.63 20.64
C ARG A 531 1.50 24.72 19.67
N PHE A 532 0.20 24.94 19.44
CA PHE A 532 -0.61 24.17 18.51
C PHE A 532 -0.10 24.29 17.07
N VAL A 533 0.05 25.51 16.54
CA VAL A 533 0.56 25.76 15.18
C VAL A 533 1.97 25.19 15.01
N SER A 534 2.85 25.38 16.00
CA SER A 534 4.20 24.83 15.96
C SER A 534 4.22 23.29 15.94
N SER A 535 3.33 22.65 16.70
CA SER A 535 3.15 21.19 16.70
C SER A 535 2.55 20.69 15.39
N ALA A 536 1.54 21.38 14.86
CA ALA A 536 0.91 21.04 13.59
C ALA A 536 1.88 21.17 12.40
N ALA A 537 2.77 22.17 12.44
CA ALA A 537 3.81 22.43 11.45
C ALA A 537 5.03 21.50 11.57
N ALA A 538 5.13 20.72 12.66
CA ALA A 538 6.28 19.86 12.93
C ALA A 538 6.52 18.84 11.80
N GLY A 539 7.68 18.95 11.15
CA GLY A 539 8.09 18.07 10.05
C GLY A 539 7.22 18.15 8.81
N ARG A 540 6.44 19.23 8.68
CA ARG A 540 5.66 19.52 7.49
C ARG A 540 6.54 20.13 6.40
N PRO A 541 6.46 19.65 5.16
CA PRO A 541 7.32 20.12 4.09
C PRO A 541 7.02 21.60 3.78
N GLY A 542 8.03 22.47 3.90
CA GLY A 542 7.87 23.91 3.72
C GLY A 542 6.82 24.58 4.62
N ALA A 543 6.57 24.03 5.82
CA ALA A 543 5.49 24.46 6.72
C ALA A 543 4.09 24.37 6.08
N ARG A 544 3.82 23.26 5.36
CA ARG A 544 2.54 23.01 4.69
C ARG A 544 1.90 21.71 5.12
N LEU A 545 0.63 21.78 5.50
CA LEU A 545 -0.22 20.62 5.73
C LEU A 545 -1.23 20.53 4.59
N ILE A 546 -1.24 19.42 3.86
CA ILE A 546 -2.24 19.18 2.82
C ILE A 546 -3.16 18.07 3.32
N VAL A 547 -4.44 18.38 3.40
CA VAL A 547 -5.51 17.54 3.93
C VAL A 547 -6.46 17.19 2.81
N VAL A 548 -6.70 15.90 2.62
CA VAL A 548 -7.67 15.38 1.67
C VAL A 548 -9.02 15.25 2.37
N ALA A 549 -10.02 15.95 1.84
CA ALA A 549 -11.40 15.95 2.29
C ALA A 549 -12.28 15.17 1.30
N ARG A 550 -12.10 13.85 1.27
CA ARG A 550 -12.85 12.96 0.38
C ARG A 550 -13.27 11.71 1.15
N ARG A 551 -14.50 11.25 0.93
CA ARG A 551 -14.90 9.90 1.36
C ARG A 551 -14.00 8.88 0.65
N PRO A 552 -13.41 7.90 1.36
CA PRO A 552 -12.64 6.84 0.70
C PRO A 552 -13.46 6.19 -0.42
N ASP A 553 -12.85 6.03 -1.58
CA ASP A 553 -13.47 5.41 -2.76
C ASP A 553 -13.36 3.90 -2.65
N VAL A 554 -14.20 3.35 -1.79
CA VAL A 554 -14.22 1.94 -1.46
C VAL A 554 -15.60 1.35 -1.73
N PRO A 555 -15.68 0.05 -2.05
CA PRO A 555 -16.97 -0.61 -2.19
C PRO A 555 -17.73 -0.63 -0.84
N PRO A 556 -19.07 -0.69 -0.88
CA PRO A 556 -19.87 -1.01 0.30
C PRO A 556 -19.43 -2.30 1.01
N LEU A 557 -19.62 -2.37 2.33
CA LEU A 557 -19.29 -3.56 3.12
C LEU A 557 -20.01 -4.82 2.62
N ALA A 558 -21.23 -4.68 2.09
CA ALA A 558 -21.98 -5.77 1.47
C ALA A 558 -21.26 -6.40 0.28
N ASP A 559 -20.54 -5.61 -0.51
CA ASP A 559 -19.79 -6.08 -1.67
C ASP A 559 -18.55 -6.86 -1.22
N LEU A 560 -17.89 -6.41 -0.14
CA LEU A 560 -16.84 -7.21 0.49
C LEU A 560 -17.35 -8.53 1.08
N VAL A 561 -18.55 -8.57 1.68
CA VAL A 561 -19.14 -9.83 2.16
C VAL A 561 -19.33 -10.80 1.00
N ARG A 562 -19.81 -10.30 -0.14
CA ARG A 562 -20.00 -11.09 -1.35
C ARG A 562 -18.65 -11.58 -1.91
N LEU A 563 -17.66 -10.70 -2.02
CA LEU A 563 -16.30 -11.05 -2.47
C LEU A 563 -15.67 -12.11 -1.56
N ALA A 564 -15.74 -11.94 -0.24
CA ALA A 564 -15.21 -12.89 0.73
C ALA A 564 -15.76 -14.30 0.50
N ARG A 565 -17.09 -14.39 0.35
CA ARG A 565 -17.77 -15.67 0.08
C ARG A 565 -17.37 -16.27 -1.26
N ALA A 566 -17.22 -15.44 -2.30
CA ALA A 566 -16.80 -15.88 -3.61
C ALA A 566 -15.36 -16.44 -3.60
N LEU A 567 -14.46 -15.80 -2.86
CA LEU A 567 -13.08 -16.27 -2.65
C LEU A 567 -12.96 -17.41 -1.61
N SER A 568 -14.07 -17.85 -1.02
CA SER A 568 -14.09 -18.83 0.09
C SER A 568 -13.28 -18.38 1.32
N LEU A 569 -13.23 -17.08 1.57
CA LEU A 569 -12.66 -16.44 2.76
C LEU A 569 -13.76 -16.04 3.74
N THR A 570 -13.36 -15.72 4.98
CA THR A 570 -14.24 -15.10 5.96
C THR A 570 -13.98 -13.60 5.99
N LEU A 571 -15.02 -12.79 5.83
CA LEU A 571 -14.95 -11.37 6.16
C LEU A 571 -15.19 -11.20 7.65
N ARG A 572 -14.25 -10.57 8.35
CA ARG A 572 -14.39 -10.22 9.75
C ARG A 572 -14.50 -8.70 9.88
N VAL A 573 -15.47 -8.27 10.67
CA VAL A 573 -15.69 -6.85 11.01
C VAL A 573 -15.65 -6.71 12.52
N GLY A 574 -14.74 -5.90 13.03
CA GLY A 574 -14.67 -5.50 14.43
C GLY A 574 -15.20 -4.08 14.60
N VAL A 575 -15.97 -3.84 15.65
CA VAL A 575 -16.48 -2.51 16.01
C VAL A 575 -16.42 -2.31 17.52
N CYS A 576 -16.05 -1.11 17.95
CA CYS A 576 -16.09 -0.70 19.35
C CYS A 576 -16.71 0.69 19.46
N ASP A 577 -17.80 0.83 20.19
CA ASP A 577 -18.45 2.11 20.45
C ASP A 577 -17.95 2.71 21.77
N GLU A 578 -16.94 3.57 21.67
CA GLU A 578 -16.35 4.28 22.81
C GLU A 578 -16.97 5.69 23.02
N ARG A 579 -18.07 6.02 22.31
CA ARG A 579 -18.73 7.33 22.44
C ARG A 579 -19.23 7.66 23.84
N PRO A 580 -19.73 6.72 24.66
CA PRO A 580 -20.10 7.01 26.04
C PRO A 580 -18.93 7.53 26.90
N ASP A 581 -17.69 7.16 26.56
CA ASP A 581 -16.46 7.62 27.22
C ASP A 581 -15.89 8.90 26.58
N GLY A 582 -16.66 9.56 25.71
CA GLY A 582 -16.25 10.76 24.98
C GLY A 582 -15.31 10.50 23.79
N MET A 583 -15.11 9.24 23.41
CA MET A 583 -14.25 8.82 22.31
C MET A 583 -15.06 8.56 21.03
N ALA A 584 -14.39 8.09 19.96
CA ALA A 584 -15.02 7.82 18.67
C ALA A 584 -15.33 6.33 18.47
N LEU A 585 -16.31 6.04 17.61
CA LEU A 585 -16.55 4.69 17.11
C LEU A 585 -15.31 4.19 16.34
N ARG A 586 -14.87 2.96 16.62
CA ARG A 586 -13.70 2.34 15.98
C ARG A 586 -14.10 1.12 15.17
N TRP A 587 -13.44 0.93 14.03
CA TRP A 587 -13.68 -0.16 13.08
C TRP A 587 -12.40 -0.93 12.74
N SER A 588 -12.55 -2.23 12.50
CA SER A 588 -11.61 -3.06 11.75
C SER A 588 -12.38 -3.89 10.73
N VAL A 589 -11.80 -4.08 9.55
CA VAL A 589 -12.31 -4.99 8.52
C VAL A 589 -11.12 -5.81 8.04
N SER A 590 -11.28 -7.12 7.96
CA SER A 590 -10.24 -8.01 7.44
C SER A 590 -10.83 -9.21 6.72
N LEU A 591 -10.16 -9.63 5.66
CA LEU A 591 -10.38 -10.91 5.01
C LEU A 591 -9.40 -11.91 5.61
N VAL A 592 -9.91 -13.04 6.08
CA VAL A 592 -9.09 -14.00 6.81
C VAL A 592 -9.52 -15.43 6.55
N ARG A 593 -8.60 -16.37 6.82
CA ARG A 593 -8.98 -17.76 7.09
C ARG A 593 -9.69 -17.85 8.44
N CYS A 594 -10.68 -18.74 8.52
CA CYS A 594 -11.39 -19.04 9.77
C CYS A 594 -10.39 -19.43 10.88
N GLY A 595 -10.57 -18.86 12.09
CA GLY A 595 -9.74 -19.16 13.27
C GLY A 595 -8.49 -18.29 13.46
N THR A 596 -8.22 -17.34 12.58
CA THR A 596 -7.13 -16.35 12.77
C THR A 596 -7.44 -15.38 13.92
N ALA A 597 -6.39 -14.84 14.55
CA ALA A 597 -6.52 -13.86 15.62
C ALA A 597 -7.25 -12.58 15.15
N ARG A 598 -8.01 -11.95 16.06
CA ARG A 598 -8.78 -10.74 15.78
C ARG A 598 -7.90 -9.49 15.91
N ALA A 599 -8.04 -8.56 14.98
CA ALA A 599 -7.35 -7.27 15.00
C ALA A 599 -8.22 -6.24 15.73
N ARG A 600 -7.59 -5.49 16.64
CA ARG A 600 -8.27 -4.41 17.37
C ARG A 600 -8.80 -3.35 16.39
N PRO A 601 -10.05 -2.86 16.56
CA PRO A 601 -10.58 -1.73 15.81
C PRO A 601 -9.72 -0.48 16.01
N MET A 602 -9.28 0.12 14.91
CA MET A 602 -8.43 1.32 14.93
C MET A 602 -8.94 2.44 14.02
N GLN A 603 -9.70 2.09 12.97
CA GLN A 603 -10.15 3.06 11.98
C GLN A 603 -11.39 3.81 12.48
N LEU A 604 -11.54 5.07 12.08
CA LEU A 604 -12.63 5.94 12.56
C LEU A 604 -13.95 5.74 11.80
N THR A 605 -13.88 5.15 10.60
CA THR A 605 -15.06 4.84 9.77
C THR A 605 -14.94 3.45 9.18
N VAL A 606 -16.08 2.89 8.78
CA VAL A 606 -16.11 1.60 8.08
C VAL A 606 -15.40 1.70 6.73
N GLU A 607 -15.52 2.83 6.02
CA GLU A 607 -14.86 3.05 4.74
C GLU A 607 -13.33 3.04 4.89
N ALA A 608 -12.78 3.68 5.92
CA ALA A 608 -11.35 3.63 6.21
C ALA A 608 -10.87 2.23 6.60
N ALA A 609 -11.73 1.44 7.27
CA ALA A 609 -11.45 0.03 7.57
C ALA A 609 -11.45 -0.86 6.32
N ILE A 610 -12.38 -0.63 5.39
CA ILE A 610 -12.44 -1.31 4.09
C ILE A 610 -11.21 -0.98 3.25
N ASP A 611 -10.86 0.30 3.17
CA ASP A 611 -9.66 0.80 2.47
C ASP A 611 -8.40 0.10 3.00
N PHE A 612 -8.23 0.10 4.32
CA PHE A 612 -7.13 -0.61 4.97
C PHE A 612 -7.15 -2.11 4.64
N CYS A 613 -8.31 -2.77 4.67
CA CYS A 613 -8.43 -4.19 4.32
C CYS A 613 -7.97 -4.47 2.89
N LEU A 614 -8.37 -3.63 1.92
CA LEU A 614 -8.02 -3.80 0.50
C LEU A 614 -6.51 -3.64 0.26
N ARG A 615 -5.85 -2.69 0.95
CA ARG A 615 -4.39 -2.50 0.89
C ARG A 615 -3.58 -3.74 1.33
N PHE A 616 -4.16 -4.58 2.19
CA PHE A 616 -3.52 -5.79 2.73
C PHE A 616 -4.14 -7.09 2.24
N LEU A 617 -4.97 -7.04 1.19
CA LEU A 617 -5.64 -8.22 0.64
C LEU A 617 -4.66 -9.31 0.19
N ASP A 618 -3.51 -8.95 -0.36
CA ASP A 618 -2.47 -9.91 -0.75
C ASP A 618 -1.99 -10.77 0.41
N ASN A 619 -1.87 -10.16 1.60
CA ASN A 619 -1.49 -10.89 2.79
C ASN A 619 -2.60 -11.86 3.19
N ALA A 620 -3.87 -11.42 3.14
CA ALA A 620 -5.02 -12.28 3.42
C ALA A 620 -5.11 -13.49 2.47
N VAL A 621 -4.89 -13.28 1.17
CA VAL A 621 -4.88 -14.35 0.16
C VAL A 621 -3.71 -15.31 0.38
N ARG A 622 -2.52 -14.78 0.66
CA ARG A 622 -1.35 -15.60 0.99
C ARG A 622 -1.60 -16.45 2.24
N ASP A 623 -2.15 -15.85 3.29
CA ASP A 623 -2.41 -16.53 4.56
C ASP A 623 -3.58 -17.54 4.46
N ALA A 624 -4.38 -17.48 3.38
CA ALA A 624 -5.40 -18.47 3.07
C ALA A 624 -4.85 -19.73 2.36
N VAL A 625 -3.62 -19.70 1.86
CA VAL A 625 -2.96 -20.87 1.25
C VAL A 625 -2.71 -21.92 2.34
N PRO A 626 -3.09 -23.20 2.12
CA PRO A 626 -2.81 -24.25 3.10
C PRO A 626 -1.31 -24.50 3.28
N ASP A 627 -0.84 -24.49 4.54
CA ASP A 627 0.56 -24.76 4.91
C ASP A 627 1.01 -26.18 4.51
N ASP A 628 0.12 -27.18 4.62
CA ASP A 628 0.41 -28.55 4.21
C ASP A 628 0.42 -28.65 2.68
N PRO A 629 1.57 -28.92 2.03
CA PRO A 629 1.67 -29.01 0.58
C PRO A 629 0.76 -30.10 -0.03
N ALA A 630 0.32 -31.10 0.75
CA ALA A 630 -0.60 -32.14 0.28
C ALA A 630 -2.06 -31.66 0.11
N VAL A 631 -2.46 -30.57 0.77
CA VAL A 631 -3.82 -30.01 0.67
C VAL A 631 -3.86 -29.00 -0.47
N PRO A 632 -4.61 -29.21 -1.58
CA PRO A 632 -4.57 -28.31 -2.74
C PRO A 632 -5.01 -26.87 -2.40
N ILE A 633 -4.51 -25.90 -3.17
CA ILE A 633 -4.98 -24.50 -3.08
C ILE A 633 -6.42 -24.47 -3.62
N PRO A 634 -7.37 -23.82 -2.92
CA PRO A 634 -8.70 -23.56 -3.45
C PRO A 634 -8.65 -22.83 -4.80
N VAL A 635 -9.51 -23.23 -5.74
CA VAL A 635 -9.66 -22.59 -7.05
C VAL A 635 -11.09 -22.02 -7.11
N PRO A 636 -11.33 -20.84 -6.50
CA PRO A 636 -12.68 -20.32 -6.38
C PRO A 636 -13.29 -20.00 -7.75
N GLN A 637 -14.57 -20.33 -7.89
CA GLN A 637 -15.37 -20.07 -9.07
C GLN A 637 -16.75 -19.61 -8.59
N ALA A 638 -17.14 -18.39 -8.91
CA ALA A 638 -18.42 -17.85 -8.52
C ALA A 638 -18.92 -16.87 -9.59
N PRO A 639 -20.13 -17.06 -10.15
CA PRO A 639 -20.72 -16.06 -11.02
C PRO A 639 -21.09 -14.82 -10.21
N ALA A 640 -21.46 -13.74 -10.91
CA ALA A 640 -22.02 -12.55 -10.28
C ALA A 640 -23.20 -12.92 -9.35
N ARG A 641 -23.27 -12.28 -8.18
CA ARG A 641 -24.31 -12.54 -7.19
C ARG A 641 -25.01 -11.26 -6.77
N ALA A 642 -26.30 -11.40 -6.47
CA ALA A 642 -27.07 -10.33 -5.85
C ALA A 642 -26.35 -9.83 -4.57
N ARG A 643 -26.30 -8.50 -4.42
CA ARG A 643 -25.70 -7.86 -3.26
C ARG A 643 -26.50 -8.26 -2.01
N PRO A 644 -25.85 -8.75 -0.93
CA PRO A 644 -26.56 -9.00 0.33
C PRO A 644 -27.06 -7.68 0.94
N PRO A 645 -28.06 -7.72 1.84
CA PRO A 645 -28.47 -6.52 2.59
C PRO A 645 -27.28 -5.86 3.27
N ASP A 646 -27.28 -4.52 3.32
CA ASP A 646 -26.20 -3.77 3.96
C ASP A 646 -26.07 -4.17 5.44
N PRO A 647 -24.93 -4.74 5.87
CA PRO A 647 -24.75 -5.15 7.25
C PRO A 647 -24.44 -3.96 8.18
N VAL A 648 -24.07 -2.78 7.66
CA VAL A 648 -23.58 -1.65 8.50
C VAL A 648 -24.61 -1.21 9.55
N PRO A 649 -25.91 -1.00 9.24
CA PRO A 649 -26.89 -0.60 10.26
C PRO A 649 -27.03 -1.60 11.40
N GLY A 650 -27.02 -2.90 11.09
CA GLY A 650 -27.11 -3.95 12.10
C GLY A 650 -25.85 -4.07 12.97
N ILE A 651 -24.67 -3.84 12.39
CA ILE A 651 -23.40 -3.80 13.14
C ILE A 651 -23.38 -2.59 14.09
N LEU A 652 -23.88 -1.44 13.64
CA LEU A 652 -24.02 -0.24 14.47
C LEU A 652 -24.96 -0.49 15.66
N ALA A 653 -26.11 -1.14 15.43
CA ALA A 653 -27.04 -1.49 16.50
C ALA A 653 -26.40 -2.44 17.54
N LEU A 654 -25.58 -3.40 17.09
CA LEU A 654 -24.80 -4.26 17.99
C LEU A 654 -23.78 -3.47 18.81
N ALA A 655 -23.05 -2.55 18.18
CA ALA A 655 -22.04 -1.73 18.84
C ALA A 655 -22.67 -0.82 19.90
N GLU A 656 -23.82 -0.23 19.60
CA GLU A 656 -24.57 0.60 20.53
C GLU A 656 -25.13 -0.22 21.70
N HIS A 657 -25.68 -1.41 21.43
CA HIS A 657 -26.19 -2.30 22.48
C HIS A 657 -25.09 -2.80 23.42
N HIS A 658 -23.85 -2.89 22.94
CA HIS A 658 -22.67 -3.32 23.70
C HIS A 658 -21.61 -2.22 23.82
N ALA A 659 -22.04 -0.97 24.05
CA ALA A 659 -21.12 0.16 24.13
C ALA A 659 -20.01 -0.04 25.17
N GLY A 660 -18.80 0.46 24.86
CA GLY A 660 -17.57 0.23 25.63
C GLY A 660 -16.96 -1.16 25.45
N THR A 661 -17.59 -2.06 24.70
CA THR A 661 -17.11 -3.42 24.46
C THR A 661 -16.89 -3.69 22.97
N GLU A 662 -15.83 -4.42 22.64
CA GLU A 662 -15.54 -4.79 21.25
C GLU A 662 -16.46 -5.92 20.78
N VAL A 663 -17.16 -5.69 19.66
CA VAL A 663 -17.99 -6.67 18.96
C VAL A 663 -17.29 -7.10 17.68
N SER A 664 -17.28 -8.39 17.39
CA SER A 664 -16.77 -8.95 16.13
C SER A 664 -17.86 -9.73 15.41
N VAL A 665 -18.06 -9.43 14.13
CA VAL A 665 -18.98 -10.12 13.23
C VAL A 665 -18.17 -10.80 12.13
N GLU A 666 -18.35 -12.11 11.98
CA GLU A 666 -17.75 -12.90 10.91
C GLU A 666 -18.81 -13.34 9.91
N PHE A 667 -18.61 -12.98 8.64
CA PHE A 667 -19.38 -13.42 7.50
C PHE A 667 -18.60 -14.50 6.76
N GLY A 668 -19.01 -15.76 6.94
CA GLY A 668 -18.42 -16.90 6.27
C GLY A 668 -19.33 -17.47 5.17
N ARG A 669 -18.91 -18.61 4.63
CA ARG A 669 -19.70 -19.42 3.69
C ARG A 669 -20.94 -20.02 4.36
N ASP A 670 -20.80 -20.47 5.61
CA ASP A 670 -21.85 -21.21 6.35
C ASP A 670 -22.77 -20.30 7.17
N GLY A 671 -22.65 -18.98 7.02
CA GLY A 671 -23.51 -18.00 7.68
C GLY A 671 -22.73 -16.92 8.42
N CYS A 672 -23.30 -16.48 9.54
CA CYS A 672 -22.82 -15.37 10.36
C CYS A 672 -22.50 -15.84 11.78
N ARG A 673 -21.43 -15.31 12.35
CA ARG A 673 -21.04 -15.49 13.76
C ARG A 673 -20.81 -14.13 14.39
N VAL A 674 -21.31 -13.93 15.60
CA VAL A 674 -21.16 -12.69 16.38
C VAL A 674 -20.51 -13.02 17.71
N ASP A 675 -19.36 -12.40 17.99
CA ASP A 675 -18.60 -12.56 19.22
C ASP A 675 -18.45 -11.22 19.95
N LEU A 676 -18.37 -11.26 21.27
CA LEU A 676 -18.15 -10.13 22.17
C LEU A 676 -16.85 -10.32 22.96
N LEU A 677 -16.02 -9.29 23.08
CA LEU A 677 -14.82 -9.33 23.91
C LEU A 677 -15.18 -9.11 25.38
N VAL A 678 -15.06 -10.15 26.21
CA VAL A 678 -15.21 -10.08 27.67
C VAL A 678 -13.82 -10.21 28.35
N PRO A 679 -13.66 -9.94 29.65
CA PRO A 679 -12.37 -10.01 30.33
C PRO A 679 -11.63 -11.35 30.17
N GLU A 680 -12.37 -12.46 30.05
CA GLU A 680 -11.84 -13.82 29.85
C GLU A 680 -11.49 -14.12 28.38
N GLY A 681 -11.79 -13.21 27.46
CA GLY A 681 -11.54 -13.35 26.02
C GLY A 681 -12.82 -13.24 25.18
N TRP A 682 -12.81 -13.83 24.00
CA TRP A 682 -13.93 -13.74 23.05
C TRP A 682 -15.05 -14.73 23.38
N ARG A 683 -16.27 -14.22 23.57
CA ARG A 683 -17.48 -15.02 23.83
C ARG A 683 -18.43 -14.99 22.64
N LEU A 684 -18.81 -16.16 22.14
CA LEU A 684 -19.84 -16.30 21.11
C LEU A 684 -21.21 -15.89 21.68
N ILE A 685 -21.88 -14.92 21.04
CA ILE A 685 -23.21 -14.48 21.45
C ILE A 685 -24.30 -14.84 20.44
N ALA A 686 -23.97 -15.01 19.16
CA ALA A 686 -24.92 -15.52 18.16
C ALA A 686 -24.22 -16.26 17.01
N ARG A 687 -24.90 -17.28 16.47
CA ARG A 687 -24.54 -17.95 15.22
C ARG A 687 -25.82 -18.24 14.44
N ALA A 688 -25.88 -17.83 13.18
CA ALA A 688 -27.06 -18.02 12.34
C ALA A 688 -26.70 -18.12 10.85
N ALA A 689 -27.65 -18.55 10.02
CA ALA A 689 -27.46 -18.66 8.57
C ALA A 689 -27.31 -17.28 7.88
N SER A 690 -27.97 -16.24 8.42
CA SER A 690 -27.83 -14.86 7.97
C SER A 690 -27.55 -13.91 9.14
N PHE A 691 -27.03 -12.73 8.83
CA PHE A 691 -26.80 -11.71 9.86
C PHE A 691 -28.13 -11.16 10.43
N GLY A 692 -29.16 -11.03 9.59
CA GLY A 692 -30.50 -10.64 10.04
C GLY A 692 -31.13 -11.66 11.00
N ASP A 693 -30.89 -12.96 10.81
CA ASP A 693 -31.32 -13.99 11.77
C ASP A 693 -30.57 -13.88 13.10
N ALA A 694 -29.26 -13.60 13.05
CA ALA A 694 -28.45 -13.40 14.25
C ALA A 694 -28.95 -12.19 15.06
N LEU A 695 -29.23 -11.07 14.40
CA LEU A 695 -29.77 -9.86 15.04
C LEU A 695 -31.17 -10.12 15.64
N ARG A 696 -32.05 -10.85 14.93
CA ARG A 696 -33.36 -11.24 15.48
C ARG A 696 -33.23 -12.14 16.69
N GLY A 697 -32.31 -13.11 16.67
CA GLY A 697 -32.02 -13.96 17.82
C GLY A 697 -31.49 -13.20 19.04
N LEU A 698 -30.86 -12.04 18.83
CA LEU A 698 -30.40 -11.13 19.87
C LEU A 698 -31.44 -10.07 20.28
N GLY A 699 -32.62 -10.04 19.63
CA GLY A 699 -33.66 -9.05 19.91
C GLY A 699 -33.36 -7.63 19.40
N LEU A 700 -32.51 -7.49 18.38
CA LEU A 700 -32.02 -6.21 17.85
C LEU A 700 -32.67 -5.79 16.52
N VAL A 701 -33.68 -6.54 16.05
CA VAL A 701 -34.47 -6.19 14.87
C VAL A 701 -35.94 -6.09 15.28
N SER A 702 -36.55 -4.93 15.07
CA SER A 702 -38.01 -4.73 15.06
C SER A 702 -38.56 -4.84 13.65
#